data_AF-B0DIA4-F1
#
_entry.id   AF-B0DIA4-F1
#
_cell.length_a   1.000
_cell.length_b   1.000
_cell.length_c   1.000
_cell.angle_alpha   90.00
_cell.angle_beta   90.00
_cell.angle_gamma   90.00
#
_symmetry.space_group_name_H-M   'P 1'
#
loop_
_entity.id
_entity.type
_entity.pdbx_description
1 polymer ?
#
loop_
_entity_poly.entity_id
_entity_poly.type
_entity_poly.pdbx_seq_one_letter_code
_entity_poly.pdbx_strand_id
1 'polypeptide(L)'
;VTLALANPIPPSYLLNAIPSSATRVLVLEQVFRWTTKWTPLYLDVVSALQHRDSENPVAVYNGILGDTSQLQLPELLGLLDQASSSPKSTRLQLGTVPALESSTSKLPHVPKHEAAYTKLLSHLFKERLEVSNSPELVASQGEIATTPEFALGRVRGELDRRAELLASVQELLQEAELHPELHSLLTKWVLSKDDGTKSAKLGKDIVERLEASPSASPAAQRVLSLRQYLPSLSRWIIGSDAWSYDLGASGLHHAIASGLNVNILIIDTLPYSSRNSSDPNRRKQDVGLYAMNHGDVFVASVAVFSSYTQVLQSIIEADRFNGPSVVLAYLPYQSEDSPALEVLKETKLAVDAGYWPLYRWDPSKEAKGEEPFSLDSDAIKNDLKQFLDRQNHLSQLVRSTPEIATEIVSNLGDTIRDARKKKAQASYNDLLTSLDAPPVLILYASDGGAAEKKAKRLANRAKARGLSTTITTLDSFTLETLAEEEHVVLITSTAGQGEPPQNGRTFFKSLNAAALRRDQILPKLQYTVFAMGDSHYWPRAEDAHYYNKPGKELDARLEKLGAKRMADLGLGDDQDADGSETGYKVWEPLVWKALGVDSIEVTEAEPEAITNEHIKAASGFLRGTISEGLQDFTTGALAASDTQLTKFHGIYQQDDRDIRDERQAQGVEPAYSFMIRVRLPGGVCKPDQWLQMDQIADEHGSGTFKITTRQTFQFHGVIKRHLKPAIQDINRVLLDTLAACGDVNRNVICSSIPTMSKLHEQVFEFCNEVSNHLIPRTSAYHEIWLDKVLVAGEALKDFEPLYGEFYLPRKFKVAVAVPPTNDVDVFANDLGFIAIVDEDGELQGFNIAIGGGMGVTHGNKKTYPRIGSLLGFCTYEQGKYVAEKIMLVQRDHGNRVDRKNARLKYTLDRLGLDGYKAEVEKLLGYTLPPPRPYSFNRNIDDFGWHTGQDGKHHFTMFIENGRVQDEPGREFKTGLREIAKVHKGAFRLTANQHLLVSDIASADLPLIKSLLSKYKLDNLSYTGLRLSSSACVAFPTCGLAMAESERYLPLLIDKVEKLCEENGLRHDSIVMRMTGCPNGCARPYIAEVAFVGKAPGTYSMLLGGGYYGQRLNKIYRESVTEPEILAILGPMIKRYALERREGEPFGDFTIRAGYIAPTTEGKLWYDRMGGEGEYREVSAAA
;
A
#
# COMPACT_ATOMS: atom_id res chain seq x y z
N VAL A 1 44.47 6.68 -10.05
CA VAL A 1 43.44 7.27 -10.91
C VAL A 1 42.15 7.33 -10.11
N THR A 2 41.73 8.52 -9.72
CA THR A 2 40.49 8.78 -8.99
C THR A 2 39.33 8.63 -9.97
N LEU A 3 38.57 7.55 -9.87
CA LEU A 3 37.32 7.39 -10.61
C LEU A 3 36.22 8.12 -9.82
N ALA A 4 35.94 9.36 -10.22
CA ALA A 4 34.72 10.03 -9.82
C ALA A 4 33.58 9.52 -10.72
N LEU A 5 32.58 8.88 -10.11
CA LEU A 5 31.28 8.65 -10.75
C LEU A 5 30.70 10.00 -11.15
N ALA A 6 30.31 10.13 -12.41
CA ALA A 6 29.76 11.35 -12.99
C ALA A 6 28.52 11.80 -12.21
N ASN A 7 28.58 13.00 -11.61
CA ASN A 7 27.37 13.78 -11.39
C ASN A 7 26.82 14.14 -12.79
N PRO A 8 25.52 13.97 -13.08
CA PRO A 8 24.97 14.51 -14.32
C PRO A 8 25.15 16.04 -14.29
N ILE A 9 25.75 16.59 -15.34
CA ILE A 9 25.88 18.05 -15.49
C ILE A 9 24.45 18.60 -15.57
N PRO A 10 24.02 19.50 -14.66
CA PRO A 10 22.66 20.01 -14.67
C PRO A 10 22.31 20.61 -16.05
N PRO A 11 21.13 20.29 -16.64
CA PRO A 11 20.75 20.80 -17.96
C PRO A 11 20.82 22.33 -18.08
N SER A 12 20.53 23.04 -16.98
CA SER A 12 20.65 24.50 -16.89
C SER A 12 22.07 25.02 -17.10
N TYR A 13 23.09 24.26 -16.68
CA TYR A 13 24.49 24.62 -16.87
C TYR A 13 24.89 24.50 -18.35
N LEU A 14 24.50 23.40 -19.01
CA LEU A 14 24.75 23.19 -20.44
C LEU A 14 24.04 24.25 -21.31
N LEU A 15 22.79 24.59 -20.96
CA LEU A 15 22.02 25.62 -21.65
C LEU A 15 22.62 27.03 -21.51
N ASN A 16 23.22 27.33 -20.36
CA ASN A 16 23.91 28.61 -20.14
C ASN A 16 25.27 28.67 -20.86
N ALA A 17 25.97 27.53 -20.99
CA ALA A 17 27.27 27.44 -21.64
C ALA A 17 27.18 27.49 -23.18
N ILE A 18 26.04 27.11 -23.76
CA ILE A 18 25.80 27.12 -25.21
C ILE A 18 25.04 28.40 -25.60
N PRO A 19 25.66 29.33 -26.35
CA PRO A 19 25.01 30.59 -26.74
C PRO A 19 23.67 30.37 -27.45
N SER A 20 22.72 31.28 -27.27
CA SER A 20 21.41 31.26 -27.97
C SER A 20 21.52 31.41 -29.48
N SER A 21 22.61 31.98 -29.97
CA SER A 21 22.93 32.10 -31.39
C SER A 21 23.54 30.84 -32.01
N ALA A 22 23.87 29.80 -31.23
CA ALA A 22 24.55 28.62 -31.75
C ALA A 22 23.59 27.73 -32.56
N THR A 23 23.92 27.50 -33.83
CA THR A 23 23.15 26.63 -34.75
C THR A 23 23.71 25.20 -34.84
N ARG A 24 24.95 24.99 -34.36
CA ARG A 24 25.63 23.69 -34.34
C ARG A 24 26.44 23.53 -33.06
N VAL A 25 26.47 22.32 -32.51
CA VAL A 25 27.22 21.96 -31.31
C VAL A 25 28.02 20.69 -31.57
N LEU A 26 29.33 20.73 -31.30
CA LEU A 26 30.24 19.60 -31.46
C LEU A 26 30.67 19.09 -30.08
N VAL A 27 30.38 17.83 -29.76
CA VAL A 27 30.73 17.19 -28.48
C VAL A 27 31.96 16.30 -28.70
N LEU A 28 33.10 16.66 -28.12
CA LEU A 28 34.37 15.94 -28.25
C LEU A 28 34.79 15.29 -26.92
N GLU A 29 35.11 14.00 -26.94
CA GLU A 29 35.38 13.22 -25.72
C GLU A 29 36.66 12.37 -25.83
N GLN A 30 37.43 12.25 -24.75
CA GLN A 30 38.66 11.43 -24.68
C GLN A 30 38.36 9.95 -24.41
N VAL A 31 37.49 9.35 -25.23
CA VAL A 31 37.09 7.93 -25.10
C VAL A 31 37.68 7.14 -26.27
N PHE A 32 38.77 6.42 -26.00
CA PHE A 32 39.52 5.68 -27.03
C PHE A 32 38.97 4.29 -27.36
N ARG A 33 38.05 3.76 -26.53
CA ARG A 33 37.31 2.52 -26.78
C ARG A 33 35.82 2.81 -26.72
N TRP A 34 35.18 2.79 -27.88
CA TRP A 34 33.79 3.18 -28.04
C TRP A 34 32.91 1.93 -28.22
N THR A 35 32.15 1.55 -27.19
CA THR A 35 31.32 0.34 -27.17
C THR A 35 29.84 0.59 -27.46
N THR A 36 29.37 1.84 -27.43
CA THR A 36 27.98 2.23 -27.67
C THR A 36 27.83 3.11 -28.92
N LYS A 37 26.61 3.36 -29.43
CA LYS A 37 26.42 4.26 -30.59
C LYS A 37 26.58 5.75 -30.22
N TRP A 38 26.15 6.11 -29.01
CA TRP A 38 26.20 7.47 -28.45
C TRP A 38 26.79 7.41 -27.05
N THR A 39 27.58 8.43 -26.68
CA THR A 39 28.21 8.54 -25.36
C THR A 39 27.27 9.24 -24.37
N PRO A 40 27.43 9.00 -23.05
CA PRO A 40 26.59 9.63 -22.03
C PRO A 40 26.58 11.17 -22.12
N LEU A 41 27.74 11.82 -22.28
CA LEU A 41 27.82 13.29 -22.37
C LEU A 41 27.17 13.82 -23.67
N TYR A 42 27.27 13.11 -24.79
CA TYR A 42 26.51 13.44 -26.00
C TYR A 42 25.00 13.41 -25.75
N LEU A 43 24.49 12.39 -25.04
CA LEU A 43 23.07 12.26 -24.73
C LEU A 43 22.60 13.36 -23.76
N ASP A 44 23.42 13.74 -22.78
CA ASP A 44 23.12 14.82 -21.84
C ASP A 44 22.99 16.17 -22.56
N VAL A 45 23.88 16.46 -23.51
CA VAL A 45 23.84 17.70 -24.33
C VAL A 45 22.61 17.71 -25.25
N VAL A 46 22.28 16.57 -25.88
CA VAL A 46 21.08 16.46 -26.73
C VAL A 46 19.81 16.65 -25.91
N SER A 47 19.72 16.00 -24.73
CA SER A 47 18.58 16.11 -23.83
C SER A 47 18.39 17.54 -23.30
N ALA A 48 19.48 18.21 -22.91
CA ALA A 48 19.43 19.60 -22.47
C ALA A 48 18.93 20.54 -23.59
N LEU A 49 19.41 20.35 -24.82
CA LEU A 49 19.03 21.19 -25.97
C LEU A 49 17.61 20.93 -26.48
N GLN A 50 16.99 19.77 -26.19
CA GLN A 50 15.59 19.49 -26.55
C GLN A 50 14.59 20.41 -25.83
N HIS A 51 14.95 20.95 -24.67
CA HIS A 51 14.11 21.83 -23.86
C HIS A 51 14.27 23.32 -24.23
N ARG A 52 15.03 23.63 -25.29
CA ARG A 52 15.25 24.99 -25.77
C ARG A 52 14.15 25.37 -26.76
N ASP A 53 13.30 26.32 -26.39
CA ASP A 53 12.37 26.97 -27.34
C ASP A 53 13.17 27.80 -28.35
N SER A 54 13.35 27.29 -29.56
CA SER A 54 13.92 28.05 -30.67
C SER A 54 13.33 27.61 -32.01
N GLU A 55 12.98 28.58 -32.86
CA GLU A 55 12.42 28.36 -34.21
C GLU A 55 13.36 27.59 -35.17
N ASN A 56 14.62 27.34 -34.79
CA ASN A 56 15.60 26.62 -35.59
C ASN A 56 16.27 25.48 -34.79
N PRO A 57 16.19 24.21 -35.24
CA PRO A 57 16.79 23.09 -34.53
C PRO A 57 18.33 23.12 -34.58
N VAL A 58 18.97 22.99 -33.42
CA VAL A 58 20.44 22.94 -33.28
C VAL A 58 20.97 21.57 -33.72
N ALA A 59 21.95 21.54 -34.62
CA ALA A 59 22.56 20.29 -35.06
C ALA A 59 23.71 19.86 -34.12
N VAL A 60 23.57 18.70 -33.47
CA VAL A 60 24.58 18.17 -32.53
C VAL A 60 25.36 17.03 -33.18
N TYR A 61 26.69 17.10 -33.11
CA TYR A 61 27.64 16.15 -33.69
C TYR A 61 28.56 15.57 -32.61
N ASN A 62 29.03 14.35 -32.79
CA ASN A 62 29.93 13.67 -31.86
C ASN A 62 31.34 13.48 -32.43
N GLY A 63 32.33 13.44 -31.55
CA GLY A 63 33.69 13.14 -31.94
C GLY A 63 34.63 12.75 -30.80
N ILE A 64 35.80 12.26 -31.18
CA ILE A 64 36.86 11.81 -30.27
C ILE A 64 37.87 12.94 -30.11
N LEU A 65 38.21 13.23 -28.86
CA LEU A 65 39.35 14.07 -28.51
C LEU A 65 40.56 13.16 -28.24
N GLY A 66 41.53 13.21 -29.14
CA GLY A 66 42.83 12.54 -29.03
C GLY A 66 43.77 13.26 -28.07
N ASP A 67 45.07 12.97 -28.19
CA ASP A 67 46.11 13.79 -27.56
C ASP A 67 46.11 15.20 -28.17
N THR A 68 45.94 16.21 -27.33
CA THR A 68 45.82 17.62 -27.72
C THR A 68 47.14 18.39 -27.63
N SER A 69 48.22 17.74 -27.18
CA SER A 69 49.50 18.39 -26.90
C SER A 69 50.22 18.97 -28.13
N GLN A 70 49.82 18.57 -29.35
CA GLN A 70 50.40 19.02 -30.62
C GLN A 70 49.41 19.71 -31.58
N LEU A 71 48.20 20.02 -31.13
CA LEU A 71 47.14 20.58 -31.99
C LEU A 71 47.46 21.98 -32.53
N GLN A 72 47.28 22.19 -33.83
CA GLN A 72 47.40 23.51 -34.47
C GLN A 72 46.05 24.02 -35.01
N LEU A 73 45.91 25.35 -35.11
CA LEU A 73 44.68 26.01 -35.57
C LEU A 73 44.11 25.47 -36.91
N PRO A 74 44.93 25.09 -37.92
CA PRO A 74 44.42 24.51 -39.16
C PRO A 74 43.65 23.19 -38.98
N GLU A 75 44.02 22.37 -37.99
CA GLU A 75 43.37 21.08 -37.72
C GLU A 75 42.00 21.27 -37.07
N LEU A 76 41.86 22.29 -36.22
CA LEU A 76 40.58 22.69 -35.65
C LEU A 76 39.62 23.24 -36.72
N LEU A 77 40.14 24.05 -37.65
CA LEU A 77 39.36 24.57 -38.77
C LEU A 77 38.92 23.44 -39.72
N GLY A 78 39.80 22.46 -39.98
CA GLY A 78 39.46 21.27 -40.76
C GLY A 78 38.35 20.43 -40.14
N LEU A 79 38.33 20.30 -38.81
CA LEU A 79 37.26 19.61 -38.08
C LEU A 79 35.90 20.30 -38.25
N LEU A 80 35.88 21.64 -38.21
CA LEU A 80 34.65 22.43 -38.37
C LEU A 80 34.10 22.34 -39.81
N ASP A 81 34.97 22.28 -40.81
CA ASP A 81 34.57 22.03 -42.20
C ASP A 81 34.05 20.60 -42.42
N GLN A 82 34.67 19.61 -41.79
CA GLN A 82 34.20 18.22 -41.82
C GLN A 82 32.84 18.06 -41.13
N ALA A 83 32.61 18.72 -40.00
CA ALA A 83 31.32 18.75 -39.32
C ALA A 83 30.22 19.40 -40.17
N SER A 84 30.60 20.34 -41.04
CA SER A 84 29.68 21.05 -41.93
C SER A 84 29.28 20.25 -43.16
N SER A 85 30.09 19.28 -43.58
CA SER A 85 29.94 18.50 -44.82
C SER A 85 29.58 17.03 -44.59
N SER A 86 29.77 16.50 -43.38
CA SER A 86 29.54 15.09 -43.05
C SER A 86 28.15 14.82 -42.44
N PRO A 87 27.56 13.63 -42.68
CA PRO A 87 26.35 13.18 -41.97
C PRO A 87 26.53 13.21 -40.46
N LYS A 88 25.43 13.45 -39.70
CA LYS A 88 25.44 13.50 -38.22
C LYS A 88 25.94 12.20 -37.54
N SER A 89 25.98 11.09 -38.27
CA SER A 89 26.47 9.79 -37.80
C SER A 89 27.98 9.61 -37.99
N THR A 90 28.65 10.51 -38.72
CA THR A 90 30.08 10.44 -38.97
C THR A 90 30.83 10.88 -37.72
N ARG A 91 31.65 9.97 -37.21
CA ARG A 91 32.46 10.21 -36.02
C ARG A 91 33.64 11.10 -36.41
N LEU A 92 33.68 12.29 -35.84
CA LEU A 92 34.77 13.23 -36.06
C LEU A 92 35.90 12.97 -35.06
N GLN A 93 37.13 13.31 -35.39
CA GLN A 93 38.28 13.10 -34.52
C GLN A 93 39.18 14.32 -34.54
N LEU A 94 39.62 14.75 -33.34
CA LEU A 94 40.56 15.84 -33.17
C LEU A 94 41.75 15.36 -32.32
N GLY A 95 42.93 15.22 -32.91
CA GLY A 95 44.14 14.71 -32.25
C GLY A 95 44.41 13.21 -32.49
N THR A 96 45.59 12.74 -32.12
CA THR A 96 46.05 11.35 -32.31
C THR A 96 45.54 10.41 -31.22
N VAL A 97 45.08 9.21 -31.60
CA VAL A 97 44.58 8.18 -30.69
C VAL A 97 45.66 7.12 -30.46
N PRO A 98 46.00 6.74 -29.21
CA PRO A 98 47.03 5.73 -28.94
C PRO A 98 46.63 4.35 -29.49
N ALA A 99 47.53 3.66 -30.19
CA ALA A 99 47.29 2.31 -30.71
C ALA A 99 47.33 1.26 -29.58
N LEU A 100 46.34 0.36 -29.58
CA LEU A 100 46.26 -0.76 -28.64
C LEU A 100 47.06 -1.96 -29.17
N GLU A 101 48.04 -2.41 -28.39
CA GLU A 101 48.84 -3.62 -28.67
C GLU A 101 47.97 -4.87 -28.75
N SER A 102 48.19 -5.70 -29.78
CA SER A 102 47.55 -7.01 -29.92
C SER A 102 48.21 -8.02 -28.99
N SER A 103 47.61 -8.29 -27.83
CA SER A 103 48.01 -9.39 -26.96
C SER A 103 47.53 -10.72 -27.55
N THR A 104 48.45 -11.67 -27.66
CA THR A 104 48.11 -13.08 -27.87
C THR A 104 47.40 -13.59 -26.60
N SER A 105 46.09 -13.78 -26.67
CA SER A 105 45.28 -14.16 -25.50
C SER A 105 45.63 -15.58 -25.04
N LYS A 106 46.18 -15.70 -23.83
CA LYS A 106 46.30 -16.99 -23.13
C LYS A 106 44.90 -17.52 -22.83
N LEU A 107 44.71 -18.85 -22.93
CA LEU A 107 43.48 -19.52 -22.49
C LEU A 107 43.14 -19.12 -21.04
N PRO A 108 41.88 -18.73 -20.74
CA PRO A 108 41.45 -18.45 -19.38
C PRO A 108 41.63 -19.67 -18.48
N HIS A 109 42.19 -19.45 -17.29
CA HIS A 109 42.36 -20.49 -16.29
C HIS A 109 41.01 -20.77 -15.60
N VAL A 110 40.58 -22.03 -15.57
CA VAL A 110 39.35 -22.46 -14.87
C VAL A 110 39.77 -23.09 -13.53
N PRO A 111 39.29 -22.57 -12.39
CA PRO A 111 39.66 -23.09 -11.08
C PRO A 111 39.34 -24.58 -10.91
N LYS A 112 40.24 -25.31 -10.25
CA LYS A 112 40.14 -26.76 -10.04
C LYS A 112 38.83 -27.21 -9.37
N HIS A 113 38.29 -26.41 -8.44
CA HIS A 113 37.07 -26.74 -7.71
C HIS A 113 35.81 -26.64 -8.57
N GLU A 114 35.75 -25.68 -9.49
CA GLU A 114 34.60 -25.49 -10.41
C GLU A 114 34.42 -26.67 -11.37
N ALA A 115 35.47 -27.48 -11.54
CA ALA A 115 35.42 -28.73 -12.29
C ALA A 115 34.33 -29.70 -11.80
N ALA A 116 33.84 -29.57 -10.56
CA ALA A 116 32.74 -30.39 -10.05
C ALA A 116 31.46 -30.23 -10.87
N TYR A 117 31.05 -29.00 -11.19
CA TYR A 117 29.83 -28.74 -11.95
C TYR A 117 30.03 -28.95 -13.45
N THR A 118 31.20 -28.58 -14.01
CA THR A 118 31.46 -28.80 -15.44
C THR A 118 31.63 -30.28 -15.80
N LYS A 119 32.20 -31.11 -14.90
CA LYS A 119 32.21 -32.58 -15.06
C LYS A 119 30.81 -33.19 -14.94
N LEU A 120 29.94 -32.62 -14.10
CA LEU A 120 28.55 -33.07 -14.00
C LEU A 120 27.79 -32.83 -15.32
N LEU A 121 27.91 -31.62 -15.88
CA LEU A 121 27.31 -31.28 -17.18
C LEU A 121 27.81 -32.20 -18.29
N SER A 122 29.13 -32.44 -18.37
CA SER A 122 29.70 -33.29 -19.43
C SER A 122 29.29 -34.76 -19.29
N HIS A 123 29.14 -35.26 -18.06
CA HIS A 123 28.65 -36.62 -17.81
C HIS A 123 27.17 -36.79 -18.17
N LEU A 124 26.34 -35.79 -17.83
CA LEU A 124 24.89 -35.82 -18.06
C LEU A 124 24.54 -35.70 -19.55
N PHE A 125 25.13 -34.73 -20.25
CA PHE A 125 24.72 -34.38 -21.60
C PHE A 125 25.64 -34.94 -22.69
N LYS A 126 26.87 -35.36 -22.37
CA LYS A 126 27.82 -36.00 -23.31
C LYS A 126 27.94 -35.20 -24.63
N GLU A 127 27.71 -35.85 -25.77
CA GLU A 127 27.75 -35.25 -27.12
C GLU A 127 26.69 -34.14 -27.35
N ARG A 128 25.71 -33.97 -26.45
CA ARG A 128 24.72 -32.87 -26.51
C ARG A 128 25.16 -31.61 -25.78
N LEU A 129 26.20 -31.66 -24.94
CA LEU A 129 26.60 -30.49 -24.15
C LEU A 129 27.20 -29.43 -25.08
N GLU A 130 26.63 -28.23 -25.06
CA GLU A 130 27.19 -27.06 -25.72
C GLU A 130 27.39 -25.94 -24.69
N VAL A 131 28.65 -25.61 -24.40
CA VAL A 131 28.99 -24.48 -23.51
C VAL A 131 29.28 -23.25 -24.37
N SER A 132 28.31 -22.35 -24.46
CA SER A 132 28.31 -21.26 -25.43
C SER A 132 29.40 -20.22 -25.18
N ASN A 133 29.93 -20.14 -23.96
CA ASN A 133 31.05 -19.28 -23.56
C ASN A 133 32.31 -20.06 -23.13
N SER A 134 32.58 -21.21 -23.77
CA SER A 134 33.74 -22.05 -23.47
C SER A 134 35.07 -21.25 -23.56
N PRO A 135 35.97 -21.37 -22.55
CA PRO A 135 37.29 -20.73 -22.57
C PRO A 135 38.14 -21.06 -23.82
N GLU A 136 37.90 -22.22 -24.45
CA GLU A 136 38.60 -22.65 -25.68
C GLU A 136 38.36 -21.70 -26.86
N LEU A 137 37.23 -20.99 -26.86
CA LEU A 137 36.86 -20.04 -27.90
C LEU A 137 37.72 -18.78 -27.89
N VAL A 138 38.36 -18.46 -26.76
CA VAL A 138 39.19 -17.26 -26.62
C VAL A 138 40.34 -17.24 -27.64
N ALA A 139 40.91 -18.40 -27.96
CA ALA A 139 41.98 -18.52 -28.96
C ALA A 139 41.55 -18.09 -30.38
N SER A 140 40.25 -18.17 -30.70
CA SER A 140 39.71 -17.84 -32.04
C SER A 140 38.81 -16.60 -32.07
N GLN A 141 38.18 -16.24 -30.94
CA GLN A 141 37.17 -15.18 -30.83
C GLN A 141 37.57 -14.06 -29.84
N GLY A 142 38.73 -14.18 -29.17
CA GLY A 142 39.24 -13.21 -28.20
C GLY A 142 38.57 -13.30 -26.83
N GLU A 143 38.98 -12.41 -25.90
CA GLU A 143 38.52 -12.42 -24.50
C GLU A 143 37.00 -12.23 -24.33
N ILE A 144 36.32 -11.64 -25.33
CA ILE A 144 34.87 -11.47 -25.31
C ILE A 144 34.12 -12.81 -25.34
N ALA A 145 34.78 -13.91 -25.73
CA ALA A 145 34.16 -15.23 -25.85
C ALA A 145 33.62 -15.80 -24.53
N THR A 146 34.09 -15.29 -23.38
CA THR A 146 33.66 -15.72 -22.04
C THR A 146 32.50 -14.89 -21.47
N THR A 147 32.08 -13.82 -22.16
CA THR A 147 31.03 -12.91 -21.65
C THR A 147 29.62 -13.44 -21.95
N PRO A 148 28.61 -13.09 -21.14
CA PRO A 148 27.24 -13.55 -21.35
C PRO A 148 26.62 -13.03 -22.66
N GLU A 149 27.00 -11.84 -23.12
CA GLU A 149 26.48 -11.23 -24.35
C GLU A 149 26.95 -11.98 -25.60
N PHE A 150 28.23 -12.40 -25.65
CA PHE A 150 28.75 -13.23 -26.72
C PHE A 150 28.06 -14.59 -26.75
N ALA A 151 27.92 -15.20 -25.58
CA ALA A 151 27.26 -16.49 -25.42
C ALA A 151 25.80 -16.44 -25.93
N LEU A 152 25.07 -15.40 -25.54
CA LEU A 152 23.68 -15.18 -25.95
C LEU A 152 23.55 -15.00 -27.46
N GLY A 153 24.43 -14.20 -28.07
CA GLY A 153 24.46 -14.00 -29.52
C GLY A 153 24.72 -15.29 -30.29
N ARG A 154 25.62 -16.14 -29.77
CA ARG A 154 25.91 -17.46 -30.35
C ARG A 154 24.71 -18.40 -30.23
N VAL A 155 24.08 -18.48 -29.06
CA VAL A 155 22.88 -19.29 -28.83
C VAL A 155 21.75 -18.88 -29.77
N ARG A 156 21.53 -17.57 -29.94
CA ARG A 156 20.52 -17.05 -30.87
C ARG A 156 20.79 -17.51 -32.31
N GLY A 157 22.04 -17.39 -32.77
CA GLY A 157 22.42 -17.85 -34.12
C GLY A 157 22.26 -19.35 -34.33
N GLU A 158 22.51 -20.17 -33.31
CA GLU A 158 22.28 -21.62 -33.37
C GLU A 158 20.79 -21.98 -33.42
N LEU A 159 19.94 -21.27 -32.67
CA LEU A 159 18.49 -21.44 -32.70
C LEU A 159 17.91 -21.02 -34.06
N ASP A 160 18.37 -19.89 -34.61
CA ASP A 160 17.94 -19.40 -35.93
C ASP A 160 18.32 -20.41 -37.03
N ARG A 161 19.55 -20.96 -37.02
CA ARG A 161 19.97 -22.02 -37.95
C ARG A 161 19.20 -23.33 -37.78
N ARG A 162 18.80 -23.68 -36.55
CA ARG A 162 17.95 -24.85 -36.29
C ARG A 162 16.53 -24.63 -36.83
N ALA A 163 15.99 -23.41 -36.74
CA ALA A 163 14.71 -23.06 -37.34
C ALA A 163 14.77 -23.13 -38.87
N GLU A 164 15.86 -22.68 -39.48
CA GLU A 164 16.11 -22.83 -40.93
C GLU A 164 16.18 -24.31 -41.37
N LEU A 165 16.83 -25.17 -40.57
CA LEU A 165 16.84 -26.62 -40.79
C LEU A 165 15.43 -27.19 -40.75
N LEU A 166 14.62 -26.81 -39.75
CA LEU A 166 13.23 -27.27 -39.63
C LEU A 166 12.38 -26.87 -40.83
N ALA A 167 12.50 -25.62 -41.29
CA ALA A 167 11.82 -25.15 -42.50
C ALA A 167 12.25 -25.94 -43.74
N SER A 168 13.55 -26.20 -43.89
CA SER A 168 14.10 -27.00 -45.00
C SER A 168 13.62 -28.45 -44.97
N VAL A 169 13.48 -29.05 -43.79
CA VAL A 169 12.93 -30.41 -43.61
C VAL A 169 11.43 -30.44 -43.95
N GLN A 170 10.66 -29.42 -43.56
CA GLN A 170 9.24 -29.32 -43.89
C GLN A 170 9.01 -29.13 -45.40
N GLU A 171 9.84 -28.32 -46.06
CA GLU A 171 9.84 -28.17 -47.51
C GLU A 171 10.15 -29.49 -48.21
N LEU A 172 11.18 -30.21 -47.75
CA LEU A 172 11.55 -31.52 -48.30
C LEU A 172 10.43 -32.56 -48.13
N LEU A 173 9.67 -32.52 -47.03
CA LEU A 173 8.50 -33.38 -46.80
C LEU A 173 7.32 -33.09 -47.74
N GLN A 174 7.25 -31.89 -48.33
CA GLN A 174 6.18 -31.51 -49.26
C GLN A 174 6.49 -31.87 -50.73
N GLU A 175 7.70 -32.37 -51.02
CA GLU A 175 8.08 -32.77 -52.38
C GLU A 175 7.37 -34.06 -52.83
N ALA A 176 6.76 -34.02 -54.02
CA ALA A 176 5.95 -35.11 -54.56
C ALA A 176 6.74 -36.39 -54.89
N GLU A 177 8.06 -36.30 -55.08
CA GLU A 177 8.94 -37.41 -55.49
C GLU A 177 9.88 -37.88 -54.36
N LEU A 178 9.52 -37.68 -53.08
CA LEU A 178 10.35 -38.10 -51.95
C LEU A 178 10.28 -39.63 -51.71
N HIS A 179 11.43 -40.28 -51.54
CA HIS A 179 11.50 -41.72 -51.25
C HIS A 179 10.74 -42.07 -49.94
N PRO A 180 9.86 -43.08 -49.91
CA PRO A 180 8.97 -43.37 -48.76
C PRO A 180 9.69 -43.57 -47.43
N GLU A 181 10.87 -44.18 -47.46
CA GLU A 181 11.70 -44.41 -46.27
C GLU A 181 12.26 -43.11 -45.68
N LEU A 182 12.72 -42.19 -46.54
CA LEU A 182 13.23 -40.88 -46.14
C LEU A 182 12.10 -39.99 -45.61
N HIS A 183 10.93 -40.04 -46.24
CA HIS A 183 9.72 -39.40 -45.73
C HIS A 183 9.39 -39.87 -44.32
N SER A 184 9.45 -41.19 -44.06
CA SER A 184 9.23 -41.75 -42.72
C SER A 184 10.27 -41.27 -41.71
N LEU A 185 11.56 -41.25 -42.06
CA LEU A 185 12.63 -40.79 -41.17
C LEU A 185 12.50 -39.30 -40.81
N LEU A 186 12.26 -38.44 -41.80
CA LEU A 186 12.05 -37.00 -41.61
C LEU A 186 10.80 -36.73 -40.76
N THR A 187 9.69 -37.44 -41.00
CA THR A 187 8.47 -37.35 -40.19
C THR A 187 8.72 -37.74 -38.73
N LYS A 188 9.42 -38.86 -38.50
CA LYS A 188 9.78 -39.32 -37.15
C LYS A 188 10.71 -38.33 -36.44
N TRP A 189 11.63 -37.71 -37.18
CA TRP A 189 12.53 -36.69 -36.63
C TRP A 189 11.78 -35.42 -36.24
N VAL A 190 10.86 -34.91 -37.07
CA VAL A 190 10.03 -33.74 -36.72
C VAL A 190 9.23 -33.98 -35.44
N LEU A 191 8.65 -35.17 -35.25
CA LEU A 191 7.92 -35.54 -34.03
C LEU A 191 8.82 -35.69 -32.79
N SER A 192 10.12 -35.94 -32.98
CA SER A 192 11.09 -36.17 -31.90
C SER A 192 12.20 -35.11 -31.87
N LYS A 193 11.98 -33.94 -32.50
CA LYS A 193 13.03 -32.94 -32.78
C LYS A 193 13.65 -32.35 -31.52
N ASP A 194 12.91 -32.34 -30.41
CA ASP A 194 13.35 -31.79 -29.12
C ASP A 194 13.89 -32.89 -28.17
N ASP A 195 13.69 -34.17 -28.51
CA ASP A 195 14.27 -35.31 -27.77
C ASP A 195 15.72 -35.49 -28.18
N GLY A 196 16.65 -35.18 -27.28
CA GLY A 196 18.07 -35.19 -27.61
C GLY A 196 18.66 -36.57 -27.94
N THR A 197 18.06 -37.67 -27.52
CA THR A 197 18.55 -39.01 -27.87
C THR A 197 18.00 -39.48 -29.21
N LYS A 198 16.70 -39.28 -29.43
CA LYS A 198 16.03 -39.71 -30.67
C LYS A 198 16.38 -38.80 -31.85
N SER A 199 16.44 -37.48 -31.66
CA SER A 199 16.81 -36.53 -32.71
C SER A 199 18.22 -36.77 -33.24
N ALA A 200 19.18 -37.09 -32.37
CA ALA A 200 20.55 -37.41 -32.76
C ALA A 200 20.65 -38.69 -33.59
N LYS A 201 19.95 -39.76 -33.17
CA LYS A 201 19.94 -41.04 -33.90
C LYS A 201 19.27 -40.90 -35.27
N LEU A 202 18.05 -40.35 -35.30
CA LEU A 202 17.32 -40.13 -36.54
C LEU A 202 18.07 -39.16 -37.48
N GLY A 203 18.76 -38.17 -36.92
CA GLY A 203 19.61 -37.25 -37.68
C GLY A 203 20.75 -37.97 -38.41
N LYS A 204 21.42 -38.92 -37.76
CA LYS A 204 22.47 -39.75 -38.40
C LYS A 204 21.89 -40.58 -39.54
N ASP A 205 20.76 -41.26 -39.30
CA ASP A 205 20.08 -42.07 -40.31
C ASP A 205 19.62 -41.22 -41.53
N ILE A 206 19.17 -39.98 -41.30
CA ILE A 206 18.79 -39.02 -42.35
C ILE A 206 20.00 -38.59 -43.18
N VAL A 207 21.11 -38.24 -42.53
CA VAL A 207 22.35 -37.82 -43.21
C VAL A 207 22.90 -38.95 -44.07
N GLU A 208 23.04 -40.16 -43.51
CA GLU A 208 23.52 -41.33 -44.25
C GLU A 208 22.67 -41.61 -45.49
N ARG A 209 21.34 -41.46 -45.40
CA ARG A 209 20.44 -41.70 -46.53
C ARG A 209 20.51 -40.61 -47.59
N LEU A 210 20.60 -39.34 -47.18
CA LEU A 210 20.74 -38.20 -48.09
C LEU A 210 22.09 -38.21 -48.82
N GLU A 211 23.16 -38.69 -48.18
CA GLU A 211 24.47 -38.86 -48.80
C GLU A 211 24.52 -40.08 -49.73
N ALA A 212 23.84 -41.19 -49.38
CA ALA A 212 23.78 -42.40 -50.20
C ALA A 212 22.89 -42.26 -51.45
N SER A 213 22.00 -41.26 -51.49
CA SER A 213 21.15 -40.96 -52.65
C SER A 213 21.08 -39.44 -52.85
N PRO A 214 22.09 -38.83 -53.50
CA PRO A 214 22.16 -37.40 -53.71
C PRO A 214 20.96 -36.92 -54.55
N SER A 215 19.99 -36.29 -53.89
CA SER A 215 18.84 -35.68 -54.57
C SER A 215 19.25 -34.34 -55.20
N ALA A 216 18.69 -34.01 -56.37
CA ALA A 216 18.84 -32.70 -57.00
C ALA A 216 18.00 -31.60 -56.30
N SER A 217 17.22 -31.96 -55.28
CA SER A 217 16.41 -31.02 -54.50
C SER A 217 17.29 -29.98 -53.78
N PRO A 218 17.02 -28.67 -53.96
CA PRO A 218 17.65 -27.61 -53.18
C PRO A 218 17.40 -27.74 -51.67
N ALA A 219 16.24 -28.28 -51.26
CA ALA A 219 15.90 -28.48 -49.85
C ALA A 219 16.76 -29.59 -49.22
N ALA A 220 16.99 -30.70 -49.93
CA ALA A 220 17.87 -31.76 -49.48
C ALA A 220 19.32 -31.29 -49.26
N GLN A 221 19.84 -30.43 -50.15
CA GLN A 221 21.17 -29.84 -50.02
C GLN A 221 21.28 -28.88 -48.82
N ARG A 222 20.24 -28.08 -48.58
CA ARG A 222 20.16 -27.22 -47.38
C ARG A 222 20.17 -28.05 -46.10
N VAL A 223 19.39 -29.13 -46.04
CA VAL A 223 19.39 -30.06 -44.89
C VAL A 223 20.78 -30.67 -44.64
N LEU A 224 21.48 -31.10 -45.68
CA LEU A 224 22.87 -31.61 -45.57
C LEU A 224 23.88 -30.55 -45.11
N SER A 225 23.69 -29.28 -45.51
CA SER A 225 24.53 -28.15 -45.07
C SER A 225 24.33 -27.79 -43.59
N LEU A 226 23.12 -28.02 -43.07
CA LEU A 226 22.72 -27.73 -41.69
C LEU A 226 22.75 -28.97 -40.78
N ARG A 227 23.35 -30.09 -41.25
CA ARG A 227 23.33 -31.40 -40.56
C ARG A 227 23.80 -31.38 -39.11
N GLN A 228 24.69 -30.46 -38.74
CA GLN A 228 25.18 -30.30 -37.37
C GLN A 228 24.09 -29.88 -36.38
N TYR A 229 22.96 -29.34 -36.86
CA TYR A 229 21.82 -28.90 -36.05
C TYR A 229 20.69 -29.95 -35.95
N LEU A 230 20.87 -31.16 -36.51
CA LEU A 230 19.90 -32.26 -36.38
C LEU A 230 19.73 -32.78 -34.94
N PRO A 231 20.80 -32.94 -34.14
CA PRO A 231 20.69 -33.32 -32.72
C PRO A 231 20.15 -32.16 -31.87
N SER A 232 19.29 -32.43 -30.87
CA SER A 232 18.91 -31.43 -29.86
C SER A 232 20.04 -31.21 -28.85
N LEU A 233 20.60 -30.00 -28.78
CA LEU A 233 21.71 -29.65 -27.90
C LEU A 233 21.22 -29.10 -26.55
N SER A 234 21.96 -29.40 -25.49
CA SER A 234 21.82 -28.79 -24.17
C SER A 234 22.76 -27.59 -24.08
N ARG A 235 22.22 -26.37 -24.17
CA ARG A 235 23.02 -25.13 -24.24
C ARG A 235 23.21 -24.53 -22.86
N TRP A 236 24.46 -24.28 -22.48
CA TRP A 236 24.83 -23.74 -21.17
C TRP A 236 25.73 -22.50 -21.30
N ILE A 237 25.40 -21.48 -20.52
CA ILE A 237 26.25 -20.31 -20.24
C ILE A 237 26.74 -20.46 -18.81
N ILE A 238 28.05 -20.42 -18.59
CA ILE A 238 28.63 -20.61 -17.25
C ILE A 238 29.28 -19.30 -16.79
N GLY A 239 28.84 -18.78 -15.65
CA GLY A 239 29.34 -17.54 -15.06
C GLY A 239 29.74 -17.70 -13.61
N SER A 240 30.41 -16.67 -13.09
CA SER A 240 30.70 -16.55 -11.66
C SER A 240 29.77 -15.54 -11.00
N ASP A 241 29.80 -15.49 -9.68
CA ASP A 241 29.03 -14.53 -8.90
C ASP A 241 29.39 -13.06 -9.16
N ALA A 242 30.48 -12.78 -9.89
CA ALA A 242 30.77 -11.43 -10.37
C ALA A 242 29.59 -10.83 -11.18
N TRP A 243 28.80 -11.65 -11.87
CA TRP A 243 27.65 -11.21 -12.66
C TRP A 243 26.44 -10.79 -11.80
N SER A 244 26.45 -11.11 -10.50
CA SER A 244 25.35 -10.80 -9.58
C SER A 244 25.43 -9.42 -8.92
N TYR A 245 26.49 -8.65 -9.15
CA TYR A 245 26.66 -7.33 -8.53
C TYR A 245 26.01 -6.18 -9.32
N ASP A 246 25.71 -6.38 -10.61
CA ASP A 246 25.15 -5.35 -11.50
C ASP A 246 24.16 -5.96 -12.50
N LEU A 247 23.02 -6.45 -12.00
CA LEU A 247 22.04 -7.16 -12.84
C LEU A 247 21.39 -6.23 -13.88
N GLY A 248 21.12 -4.96 -13.54
CA GLY A 248 20.38 -4.02 -14.39
C GLY A 248 21.11 -3.53 -15.66
N ALA A 249 22.44 -3.70 -15.73
CA ALA A 249 23.26 -3.29 -16.88
C ALA A 249 24.12 -4.44 -17.46
N SER A 250 23.92 -5.69 -17.01
CA SER A 250 24.74 -6.84 -17.43
C SER A 250 24.08 -7.70 -18.51
N GLY A 251 24.88 -8.40 -19.32
CA GLY A 251 24.38 -9.42 -20.25
C GLY A 251 23.68 -10.61 -19.60
N LEU A 252 23.78 -10.76 -18.28
CA LEU A 252 23.00 -11.74 -17.53
C LEU A 252 21.49 -11.40 -17.55
N HIS A 253 21.12 -10.12 -17.40
CA HIS A 253 19.72 -9.69 -17.57
C HIS A 253 19.23 -10.02 -18.98
N HIS A 254 20.03 -9.72 -20.01
CA HIS A 254 19.65 -10.01 -21.40
C HIS A 254 19.47 -11.50 -21.65
N ALA A 255 20.28 -12.36 -21.04
CA ALA A 255 20.12 -13.81 -21.17
C ALA A 255 18.81 -14.30 -20.51
N ILE A 256 18.51 -13.81 -19.31
CA ILE A 256 17.28 -14.12 -18.56
C ILE A 256 16.04 -13.61 -19.30
N ALA A 257 16.04 -12.36 -19.76
CA ALA A 257 14.91 -11.73 -20.44
C ALA A 257 14.75 -12.15 -21.92
N SER A 258 15.64 -12.99 -22.46
CA SER A 258 15.66 -13.31 -23.89
C SER A 258 14.50 -14.21 -24.34
N GLY A 259 13.90 -14.96 -23.42
CA GLY A 259 12.94 -16.03 -23.74
C GLY A 259 13.55 -17.19 -24.56
N LEU A 260 14.86 -17.21 -24.78
CA LEU A 260 15.54 -18.26 -25.53
C LEU A 260 15.72 -19.50 -24.67
N ASN A 261 15.65 -20.67 -25.28
CA ASN A 261 15.96 -21.94 -24.61
C ASN A 261 17.47 -22.06 -24.37
N VAL A 262 17.91 -21.58 -23.20
CA VAL A 262 19.31 -21.52 -22.75
C VAL A 262 19.39 -21.71 -21.25
N ASN A 263 20.36 -22.51 -20.80
CA ASN A 263 20.61 -22.73 -19.38
C ASN A 263 21.77 -21.84 -18.91
N ILE A 264 21.64 -21.24 -17.74
CA ILE A 264 22.64 -20.35 -17.13
C ILE A 264 23.06 -20.97 -15.80
N LEU A 265 24.33 -21.32 -15.68
CA LEU A 265 24.93 -21.80 -14.43
C LEU A 265 25.78 -20.68 -13.82
N ILE A 266 25.43 -20.22 -12.62
CA ILE A 266 26.21 -19.21 -11.89
C ILE A 266 26.85 -19.88 -10.69
N ILE A 267 28.18 -19.89 -10.64
CA ILE A 267 28.94 -20.46 -9.52
C ILE A 267 29.23 -19.36 -8.50
N ASP A 268 28.73 -19.55 -7.28
CA ASP A 268 28.96 -18.68 -6.14
C ASP A 268 30.09 -19.22 -5.26
N THR A 269 31.19 -18.49 -5.24
CA THR A 269 32.43 -18.91 -4.57
C THR A 269 32.63 -18.26 -3.20
N LEU A 270 31.75 -17.34 -2.77
CA LEU A 270 31.95 -16.57 -1.55
C LEU A 270 31.73 -17.43 -0.29
N PRO A 271 32.77 -17.63 0.56
CA PRO A 271 32.62 -18.40 1.79
C PRO A 271 31.68 -17.74 2.81
N TYR A 272 30.88 -18.56 3.47
CA TYR A 272 29.92 -18.12 4.50
C TYR A 272 30.61 -17.37 5.65
N SER A 273 31.78 -17.85 6.08
CA SER A 273 32.61 -17.26 7.13
C SER A 273 33.13 -15.85 6.82
N SER A 274 33.16 -15.43 5.55
CA SER A 274 33.63 -14.12 5.08
C SER A 274 32.53 -13.14 4.67
N ARG A 275 31.26 -13.42 5.02
CA ARG A 275 30.10 -12.59 4.61
C ARG A 275 30.10 -11.14 5.12
N ASN A 276 30.81 -10.87 6.22
CA ASN A 276 30.85 -9.56 6.87
C ASN A 276 32.06 -8.70 6.44
N SER A 277 32.95 -9.21 5.60
CA SER A 277 34.19 -8.52 5.20
C SER A 277 34.09 -7.73 3.88
N SER A 278 32.93 -7.68 3.24
CA SER A 278 32.71 -6.95 1.98
C SER A 278 32.23 -5.50 2.19
N ASP A 279 32.68 -4.60 1.31
CA ASP A 279 32.34 -3.18 1.24
C ASP A 279 30.81 -2.93 1.34
N PRO A 280 30.32 -2.15 2.33
CA PRO A 280 28.90 -1.85 2.53
C PRO A 280 28.19 -1.26 1.31
N ASN A 281 28.92 -0.64 0.40
CA ASN A 281 28.38 0.05 -0.77
C ASN A 281 28.24 -0.86 -2.01
N ARG A 282 28.74 -2.10 -1.99
CA ARG A 282 28.69 -3.03 -3.13
C ARG A 282 28.02 -4.35 -2.72
N ARG A 283 26.70 -4.30 -2.50
CA ARG A 283 25.91 -5.47 -2.11
C ARG A 283 25.58 -6.35 -3.32
N LYS A 284 25.86 -7.65 -3.19
CA LYS A 284 25.48 -8.69 -4.14
C LYS A 284 23.95 -8.77 -4.27
N GLN A 285 23.43 -8.79 -5.49
CA GLN A 285 21.99 -8.89 -5.75
C GLN A 285 21.57 -10.37 -5.87
N ASP A 286 20.33 -10.68 -5.49
CA ASP A 286 19.82 -12.05 -5.53
C ASP A 286 19.33 -12.39 -6.94
N VAL A 287 20.18 -13.09 -7.70
CA VAL A 287 19.88 -13.48 -9.08
C VAL A 287 18.72 -14.47 -9.15
N GLY A 288 18.54 -15.30 -8.12
CA GLY A 288 17.50 -16.32 -8.10
C GLY A 288 16.13 -15.68 -7.97
N LEU A 289 16.00 -14.77 -7.00
CA LEU A 289 14.79 -13.97 -6.84
C LEU A 289 14.53 -13.09 -8.06
N TYR A 290 15.58 -12.49 -8.62
CA TYR A 290 15.49 -11.71 -9.85
C TYR A 290 14.93 -12.52 -11.03
N ALA A 291 15.45 -13.73 -11.25
CA ALA A 291 14.99 -14.62 -12.31
C ALA A 291 13.57 -15.16 -12.06
N MET A 292 13.20 -15.44 -10.80
CA MET A 292 11.83 -15.86 -10.46
C MET A 292 10.80 -14.78 -10.76
N ASN A 293 11.14 -13.51 -10.51
CA ASN A 293 10.25 -12.38 -10.76
C ASN A 293 9.94 -12.15 -12.26
N HIS A 294 10.72 -12.74 -13.17
CA HIS A 294 10.42 -12.72 -14.60
C HIS A 294 9.21 -13.61 -14.97
N GLY A 295 8.87 -14.61 -14.16
CA GLY A 295 7.68 -15.45 -14.35
C GLY A 295 7.84 -16.59 -15.36
N ASP A 296 8.83 -16.53 -16.26
CA ASP A 296 9.02 -17.45 -17.38
C ASP A 296 10.39 -18.15 -17.41
N VAL A 297 11.09 -18.20 -16.27
CA VAL A 297 12.48 -18.70 -16.15
C VAL A 297 12.53 -19.88 -15.17
N PHE A 298 13.11 -21.03 -15.51
CA PHE A 298 13.35 -22.05 -14.47
C PHE A 298 14.47 -21.59 -13.52
N VAL A 299 14.29 -21.68 -12.20
CA VAL A 299 15.32 -21.26 -11.24
C VAL A 299 15.62 -22.37 -10.22
N ALA A 300 16.88 -22.71 -10.03
CA ALA A 300 17.29 -23.62 -8.97
C ALA A 300 18.49 -23.11 -8.18
N SER A 301 18.46 -23.31 -6.87
CA SER A 301 19.60 -23.11 -5.99
C SER A 301 20.14 -24.47 -5.56
N VAL A 302 21.40 -24.74 -5.87
CA VAL A 302 22.04 -26.05 -5.73
C VAL A 302 23.38 -25.94 -5.00
N ALA A 303 23.77 -27.01 -4.32
CA ALA A 303 25.09 -27.11 -3.69
C ALA A 303 25.59 -28.57 -3.74
N VAL A 304 26.58 -28.83 -4.59
CA VAL A 304 27.10 -30.19 -4.89
C VAL A 304 27.61 -30.94 -3.66
N PHE A 305 28.21 -30.23 -2.71
CA PHE A 305 28.71 -30.83 -1.47
C PHE A 305 27.66 -30.94 -0.35
N SER A 306 26.45 -30.40 -0.56
CA SER A 306 25.31 -30.59 0.35
C SER A 306 24.40 -31.73 -0.12
N SER A 307 23.96 -31.69 -1.38
CA SER A 307 23.09 -32.72 -1.96
C SER A 307 23.36 -32.95 -3.44
N TYR A 308 24.14 -33.98 -3.74
CA TYR A 308 24.46 -34.37 -5.13
C TYR A 308 23.20 -34.74 -5.93
N THR A 309 22.25 -35.45 -5.33
CA THR A 309 20.99 -35.87 -5.97
C THR A 309 20.15 -34.66 -6.37
N GLN A 310 20.07 -33.64 -5.51
CA GLN A 310 19.32 -32.42 -5.80
C GLN A 310 19.94 -31.61 -6.93
N VAL A 311 21.27 -31.57 -7.02
CA VAL A 311 22.00 -30.93 -8.13
C VAL A 311 21.69 -31.62 -9.45
N LEU A 312 21.76 -32.96 -9.49
CA LEU A 312 21.45 -33.72 -10.70
C LEU A 312 20.00 -33.48 -11.14
N GLN A 313 19.06 -33.51 -10.21
CA GLN A 313 17.66 -33.28 -10.51
C GLN A 313 17.41 -31.87 -11.06
N SER A 314 18.00 -30.85 -10.43
CA SER A 314 17.87 -29.45 -10.86
C SER A 314 18.44 -29.21 -12.26
N ILE A 315 19.60 -29.80 -12.58
CA ILE A 315 20.23 -29.66 -13.91
C ILE A 315 19.41 -30.36 -15.00
N ILE A 316 18.80 -31.51 -14.71
CA ILE A 316 17.93 -32.23 -15.65
C ILE A 316 16.62 -31.48 -15.87
N GLU A 317 16.04 -30.91 -14.80
CA GLU A 317 14.83 -30.09 -14.87
C GLU A 317 15.10 -28.79 -15.67
N ALA A 318 16.24 -28.14 -15.46
CA ALA A 318 16.69 -27.00 -16.25
C ALA A 318 16.79 -27.32 -17.76
N ASP A 319 17.47 -28.41 -18.16
CA ASP A 319 17.60 -28.80 -19.60
C ASP A 319 16.25 -29.12 -20.26
N ARG A 320 15.28 -29.60 -19.47
CA ARG A 320 13.94 -29.92 -19.97
C ARG A 320 13.05 -28.68 -20.10
N PHE A 321 13.37 -27.61 -19.38
CA PHE A 321 12.58 -26.40 -19.40
C PHE A 321 12.70 -25.71 -20.77
N ASN A 322 11.56 -25.35 -21.37
CA ASN A 322 11.54 -24.71 -22.68
C ASN A 322 11.54 -23.19 -22.53
N GLY A 323 12.71 -22.63 -22.23
CA GLY A 323 12.92 -21.22 -21.97
C GLY A 323 14.26 -20.98 -21.29
N PRO A 324 14.53 -19.75 -20.82
CA PRO A 324 15.72 -19.47 -20.02
C PRO A 324 15.66 -20.24 -18.70
N SER A 325 16.81 -20.74 -18.24
CA SER A 325 16.94 -21.35 -16.92
C SER A 325 18.16 -20.81 -16.18
N VAL A 326 18.07 -20.69 -14.85
CA VAL A 326 19.13 -20.18 -13.97
C VAL A 326 19.37 -21.17 -12.84
N VAL A 327 20.56 -21.76 -12.81
CA VAL A 327 21.03 -22.64 -11.75
C VAL A 327 22.12 -21.91 -10.96
N LEU A 328 21.81 -21.56 -9.71
CA LEU A 328 22.75 -20.95 -8.76
C LEU A 328 23.46 -22.05 -7.99
N ALA A 329 24.77 -22.19 -8.22
CA ALA A 329 25.59 -23.26 -7.69
C ALA A 329 26.54 -22.75 -6.60
N TYR A 330 26.30 -23.12 -5.35
CA TYR A 330 27.20 -22.77 -4.24
C TYR A 330 28.44 -23.65 -4.24
N LEU A 331 29.61 -23.02 -4.13
CA LEU A 331 30.92 -23.65 -4.09
C LEU A 331 31.95 -22.77 -3.34
N PRO A 332 31.84 -22.62 -2.01
CA PRO A 332 32.67 -21.71 -1.24
C PRO A 332 34.12 -22.19 -1.12
N TYR A 333 35.09 -21.42 -1.61
CA TYR A 333 36.52 -21.66 -1.36
C TYR A 333 37.30 -20.35 -1.26
N GLN A 334 38.37 -20.34 -0.48
CA GLN A 334 39.23 -19.16 -0.30
C GLN A 334 40.38 -19.10 -1.31
N SER A 335 40.87 -20.27 -1.74
CA SER A 335 41.94 -20.43 -2.73
C SER A 335 41.77 -21.74 -3.52
N GLU A 336 42.44 -21.89 -4.66
CA GLU A 336 42.36 -23.12 -5.49
C GLU A 336 42.97 -24.37 -4.84
N ASP A 337 43.77 -24.16 -3.78
CA ASP A 337 44.38 -25.24 -3.00
C ASP A 337 43.56 -25.60 -1.74
N SER A 338 42.36 -25.02 -1.59
CA SER A 338 41.50 -25.28 -0.43
C SER A 338 41.22 -26.79 -0.30
N PRO A 339 41.45 -27.41 0.86
CA PRO A 339 41.14 -28.82 1.06
C PRO A 339 39.66 -29.10 0.78
N ALA A 340 39.34 -30.16 0.03
CA ALA A 340 37.95 -30.50 -0.31
C ALA A 340 37.05 -30.70 0.93
N LEU A 341 37.64 -31.14 2.04
CA LEU A 341 36.95 -31.28 3.34
C LEU A 341 36.49 -29.92 3.91
N GLU A 342 37.26 -28.85 3.68
CA GLU A 342 36.94 -27.50 4.15
C GLU A 342 35.82 -26.88 3.32
N VAL A 343 35.91 -26.99 1.99
CA VAL A 343 34.84 -26.58 1.05
C VAL A 343 33.53 -27.30 1.39
N LEU A 344 33.59 -28.60 1.69
CA LEU A 344 32.41 -29.37 2.11
C LEU A 344 31.83 -28.88 3.45
N LYS A 345 32.68 -28.58 4.43
CA LYS A 345 32.25 -28.04 5.74
C LYS A 345 31.57 -26.69 5.60
N GLU A 346 32.18 -25.75 4.87
CA GLU A 346 31.61 -24.42 4.61
C GLU A 346 30.27 -24.52 3.85
N THR A 347 30.21 -25.38 2.83
CA THR A 347 28.96 -25.63 2.08
C THR A 347 27.87 -26.16 3.01
N LYS A 348 28.19 -27.13 3.86
CA LYS A 348 27.23 -27.74 4.78
C LYS A 348 26.76 -26.74 5.84
N LEU A 349 27.68 -25.95 6.41
CA LEU A 349 27.34 -24.90 7.36
C LEU A 349 26.41 -23.84 6.74
N ALA A 350 26.66 -23.41 5.51
CA ALA A 350 25.83 -22.44 4.81
C ALA A 350 24.40 -22.95 4.56
N VAL A 351 24.25 -24.22 4.15
CA VAL A 351 22.93 -24.82 3.89
C VAL A 351 22.20 -25.14 5.20
N ASP A 352 22.88 -25.71 6.19
CA ASP A 352 22.29 -26.08 7.49
C ASP A 352 21.90 -24.83 8.31
N ALA A 353 22.65 -23.72 8.19
CA ALA A 353 22.33 -22.44 8.82
C ALA A 353 21.29 -21.61 8.03
N GLY A 354 20.82 -22.11 6.89
CA GLY A 354 19.81 -21.46 6.05
C GLY A 354 20.30 -20.25 5.24
N TYR A 355 21.61 -20.00 5.19
CA TYR A 355 22.20 -18.92 4.39
C TYR A 355 22.11 -19.20 2.89
N TRP A 356 22.32 -20.45 2.48
CA TRP A 356 22.16 -20.90 1.10
C TRP A 356 21.00 -21.91 1.01
N PRO A 357 19.75 -21.46 0.82
CA PRO A 357 18.62 -22.36 0.70
C PRO A 357 18.72 -23.17 -0.60
N LEU A 358 18.55 -24.49 -0.51
CA LEU A 358 18.39 -25.35 -1.68
C LEU A 358 16.93 -25.35 -2.07
N TYR A 359 16.63 -24.95 -3.30
CA TYR A 359 15.26 -24.88 -3.80
C TYR A 359 15.23 -25.05 -5.31
N ARG A 360 14.04 -25.32 -5.85
CA ARG A 360 13.74 -25.32 -7.28
C ARG A 360 12.43 -24.62 -7.53
N TRP A 361 12.39 -23.81 -8.57
CA TRP A 361 11.22 -23.10 -9.05
C TRP A 361 11.06 -23.39 -10.54
N ASP A 362 9.95 -24.04 -10.89
CA ASP A 362 9.61 -24.38 -12.26
C ASP A 362 8.23 -23.78 -12.58
N PRO A 363 8.18 -22.61 -13.25
CA PRO A 363 6.91 -21.98 -13.60
C PRO A 363 6.06 -22.83 -14.53
N SER A 364 6.64 -23.80 -15.25
CA SER A 364 5.87 -24.69 -16.13
C SER A 364 5.01 -25.70 -15.36
N LYS A 365 5.25 -25.88 -14.06
CA LYS A 365 4.42 -26.72 -13.18
C LYS A 365 3.10 -26.08 -12.83
N GLU A 366 3.07 -24.74 -12.74
CA GLU A 366 1.84 -24.00 -12.50
C GLU A 366 0.82 -24.22 -13.63
N ALA A 367 1.29 -24.25 -14.88
CA ALA A 367 0.49 -24.62 -16.06
C ALA A 367 0.00 -26.09 -16.05
N LYS A 368 0.52 -26.93 -15.15
CA LYS A 368 0.09 -28.33 -14.95
C LYS A 368 -0.66 -28.53 -13.62
N GLY A 369 -0.93 -27.46 -12.88
CA GLY A 369 -1.56 -27.52 -11.56
C GLY A 369 -0.68 -28.08 -10.44
N GLU A 370 0.64 -28.18 -10.65
CA GLU A 370 1.61 -28.62 -9.64
C GLU A 370 2.27 -27.41 -8.96
N GLU A 371 2.70 -27.55 -7.70
CA GLU A 371 3.38 -26.49 -6.97
C GLU A 371 4.69 -26.10 -7.69
N PRO A 372 4.84 -24.85 -8.15
CA PRO A 372 6.02 -24.44 -8.91
C PRO A 372 7.27 -24.35 -8.04
N PHE A 373 7.13 -24.09 -6.73
CA PHE A 373 8.23 -23.95 -5.79
C PHE A 373 8.43 -25.19 -4.89
N SER A 374 9.65 -25.73 -4.89
CA SER A 374 10.07 -26.80 -3.97
C SER A 374 11.26 -26.33 -3.14
N LEU A 375 11.08 -26.23 -1.82
CA LEU A 375 12.19 -26.06 -0.88
C LEU A 375 12.79 -27.44 -0.59
N ASP A 376 14.10 -27.60 -0.76
CA ASP A 376 14.82 -28.86 -0.52
C ASP A 376 15.67 -28.83 0.77
N SER A 377 15.87 -27.67 1.40
CA SER A 377 16.60 -27.54 2.68
C SER A 377 15.81 -27.99 3.92
N ASP A 378 16.23 -29.07 4.55
CA ASP A 378 15.57 -29.65 5.74
C ASP A 378 15.64 -28.76 7.00
N ALA A 379 16.76 -28.05 7.23
CA ALA A 379 16.92 -27.16 8.39
C ALA A 379 15.94 -25.97 8.32
N ILE A 380 15.86 -25.31 7.16
CA ILE A 380 14.92 -24.20 6.93
C ILE A 380 13.47 -24.68 6.99
N LYS A 381 13.16 -25.87 6.47
CA LYS A 381 11.82 -26.48 6.66
C LYS A 381 11.49 -26.64 8.14
N ASN A 382 12.45 -27.07 8.95
CA ASN A 382 12.27 -27.24 10.40
C ASN A 382 12.18 -25.91 11.15
N ASP A 383 12.92 -24.88 10.74
CA ASP A 383 12.86 -23.53 11.34
C ASP A 383 11.61 -22.77 10.92
N LEU A 384 11.18 -22.87 9.66
CA LEU A 384 9.90 -22.38 9.19
C LEU A 384 8.76 -23.11 9.90
N LYS A 385 8.87 -24.43 10.05
CA LYS A 385 7.92 -25.23 10.83
C LYS A 385 7.96 -24.86 12.32
N GLN A 386 9.12 -24.61 12.92
CA GLN A 386 9.23 -24.12 14.30
C GLN A 386 8.71 -22.69 14.44
N PHE A 387 8.88 -21.81 13.45
CA PHE A 387 8.35 -20.46 13.43
C PHE A 387 6.82 -20.48 13.32
N LEU A 388 6.28 -21.29 12.41
CA LEU A 388 4.84 -21.54 12.27
C LEU A 388 4.27 -22.25 13.50
N ASP A 389 5.01 -23.20 14.09
CA ASP A 389 4.65 -23.88 15.33
C ASP A 389 4.74 -22.92 16.52
N ARG A 390 5.66 -21.95 16.54
CA ARG A 390 5.81 -20.92 17.59
C ARG A 390 4.75 -19.83 17.45
N GLN A 391 4.34 -19.47 16.23
CA GLN A 391 3.16 -18.66 15.93
C GLN A 391 1.87 -19.38 16.37
N ASN A 392 1.77 -20.69 16.12
CA ASN A 392 0.68 -21.54 16.63
C ASN A 392 0.74 -21.72 18.14
N HIS A 393 1.92 -21.82 18.75
CA HIS A 393 2.10 -21.97 20.19
C HIS A 393 1.82 -20.66 20.94
N LEU A 394 2.13 -19.51 20.34
CA LEU A 394 1.65 -18.21 20.81
C LEU A 394 0.12 -18.14 20.73
N SER A 395 -0.47 -18.64 19.64
CA SER A 395 -1.92 -18.73 19.47
C SER A 395 -2.59 -19.68 20.48
N GLN A 396 -1.87 -20.71 20.95
CA GLN A 396 -2.32 -21.63 22.00
C GLN A 396 -2.12 -21.08 23.42
N LEU A 397 -1.03 -20.36 23.70
CA LEU A 397 -0.80 -19.66 24.97
C LEU A 397 -1.82 -18.53 25.18
N VAL A 398 -2.32 -17.93 24.11
CA VAL A 398 -3.43 -16.96 24.14
C VAL A 398 -4.78 -17.61 24.52
N ARG A 399 -4.90 -18.95 24.47
CA ARG A 399 -6.14 -19.68 24.80
C ARG A 399 -6.19 -20.28 26.21
N SER A 400 -5.11 -20.31 26.98
CA SER A 400 -5.10 -20.94 28.31
C SER A 400 -4.82 -19.93 29.43
N THR A 401 -5.81 -19.69 30.28
CA THR A 401 -5.63 -19.08 31.60
C THR A 401 -4.58 -19.86 32.40
N PRO A 402 -3.61 -19.20 33.07
CA PRO A 402 -2.61 -19.91 33.86
C PRO A 402 -3.16 -20.16 35.27
N GLU A 403 -3.51 -21.41 35.57
CA GLU A 403 -3.36 -21.92 36.93
C GLU A 403 -1.96 -22.52 37.08
N ILE A 404 -1.22 -21.96 38.02
CA ILE A 404 0.15 -22.32 38.37
C ILE A 404 0.16 -23.76 38.92
N ALA A 405 0.93 -24.64 38.29
CA ALA A 405 1.42 -25.86 38.94
C ALA A 405 2.91 -26.04 38.63
N THR A 406 3.72 -25.82 39.65
CA THR A 406 5.17 -25.66 39.63
C THR A 406 5.96 -26.98 39.52
N GLU A 407 5.42 -28.04 38.91
CA GLU A 407 6.04 -29.39 39.02
C GLU A 407 6.25 -30.18 37.72
N ILE A 408 5.93 -29.67 36.52
CA ILE A 408 6.08 -30.45 35.29
C ILE A 408 7.26 -29.94 34.43
N VAL A 409 8.49 -30.22 34.88
CA VAL A 409 9.71 -30.01 34.07
C VAL A 409 10.46 -31.32 33.77
N SER A 410 10.05 -32.48 34.27
CA SER A 410 10.90 -33.68 34.18
C SER A 410 10.52 -34.76 33.14
N ASN A 411 9.40 -34.68 32.40
CA ASN A 411 8.95 -35.83 31.57
C ASN A 411 8.45 -35.52 30.14
N LEU A 412 8.97 -34.50 29.46
CA LEU A 412 8.55 -34.14 28.08
C LEU A 412 9.22 -34.97 26.95
N GLY A 413 10.26 -35.74 27.24
CA GLY A 413 11.08 -36.39 26.20
C GLY A 413 10.40 -37.53 25.44
N ASP A 414 9.64 -38.37 26.16
CA ASP A 414 9.14 -39.63 25.61
C ASP A 414 7.74 -39.52 24.98
N THR A 415 6.89 -38.62 25.47
CA THR A 415 5.54 -38.36 24.94
C THR A 415 5.56 -37.67 23.57
N ILE A 416 6.58 -36.86 23.28
CA ILE A 416 6.73 -36.16 21.99
C ILE A 416 7.07 -37.12 20.86
N ARG A 417 7.80 -38.20 21.14
CA ARG A 417 8.21 -39.19 20.13
C ARG A 417 7.03 -40.02 19.62
N ASP A 418 6.14 -40.44 20.53
CA ASP A 418 4.94 -41.20 20.16
C ASP A 418 3.87 -40.33 19.50
N ALA A 419 3.73 -39.07 19.94
CA ALA A 419 2.87 -38.10 19.27
C ALA A 419 3.37 -37.78 17.84
N ARG A 420 4.69 -37.68 17.63
CA ARG A 420 5.29 -37.50 16.28
C ARG A 420 5.04 -38.69 15.38
N LYS A 421 5.09 -39.92 15.92
CA LYS A 421 4.83 -41.14 15.15
C LYS A 421 3.36 -41.22 14.70
N LYS A 422 2.41 -40.92 15.61
CA LYS A 422 0.98 -40.83 15.28
C LYS A 422 0.67 -39.71 14.29
N LYS A 423 1.29 -38.53 14.44
CA LYS A 423 1.08 -37.39 13.54
C LYS A 423 1.67 -37.63 12.15
N ALA A 424 2.84 -38.27 12.06
CA ALA A 424 3.43 -38.67 10.78
C ALA A 424 2.58 -39.73 10.07
N GLN A 425 1.97 -40.66 10.82
CA GLN A 425 1.10 -41.69 10.26
C GLN A 425 -0.27 -41.13 9.84
N ALA A 426 -0.80 -40.13 10.57
CA ALA A 426 -1.98 -39.37 10.16
C ALA A 426 -1.70 -38.55 8.89
N SER A 427 -0.59 -37.80 8.83
CA SER A 427 -0.22 -37.04 7.63
C SER A 427 0.07 -37.92 6.42
N TYR A 428 0.55 -39.15 6.62
CA TYR A 428 0.72 -40.12 5.53
C TYR A 428 -0.62 -40.69 5.03
N ASN A 429 -1.56 -40.94 5.95
CA ASN A 429 -2.93 -41.35 5.58
C ASN A 429 -3.70 -40.21 4.89
N ASP A 430 -3.53 -38.96 5.32
CA ASP A 430 -4.14 -37.79 4.68
C ASP A 430 -3.64 -37.62 3.22
N LEU A 431 -2.34 -37.84 3.01
CA LEU A 431 -1.71 -37.76 1.67
C LEU A 431 -2.21 -38.86 0.71
N LEU A 432 -2.53 -40.05 1.25
CA LEU A 432 -3.13 -41.15 0.51
C LEU A 432 -4.61 -40.90 0.18
N THR A 433 -5.30 -40.08 0.96
CA THR A 433 -6.72 -39.74 0.75
C THR A 433 -6.88 -38.61 -0.26
N SER A 434 -5.89 -37.72 -0.39
CA SER A 434 -5.90 -36.57 -1.32
C SER A 434 -5.62 -36.89 -2.79
N LEU A 435 -5.20 -38.12 -3.13
CA LEU A 435 -4.82 -38.51 -4.49
C LEU A 435 -6.02 -38.81 -5.43
N ASP A 436 -7.23 -38.97 -4.87
CA ASP A 436 -8.47 -39.26 -5.61
C ASP A 436 -9.55 -38.17 -5.45
N ALA A 437 -9.20 -37.00 -4.90
CA ALA A 437 -10.17 -35.95 -4.60
C ALA A 437 -10.35 -34.93 -5.74
N PRO A 438 -11.58 -34.49 -6.06
CA PRO A 438 -11.81 -33.56 -7.16
C PRO A 438 -11.15 -32.20 -6.89
N PRO A 439 -10.42 -31.64 -7.87
CA PRO A 439 -9.78 -30.33 -7.74
C PRO A 439 -10.83 -29.21 -7.81
N VAL A 440 -10.70 -28.21 -6.94
CA VAL A 440 -11.57 -27.04 -6.89
C VAL A 440 -10.72 -25.77 -6.91
N LEU A 441 -10.94 -24.93 -7.90
CA LEU A 441 -10.34 -23.60 -7.99
C LEU A 441 -11.27 -22.54 -7.38
N ILE A 442 -10.74 -21.68 -6.52
CA ILE A 442 -11.48 -20.58 -5.89
C ILE A 442 -10.90 -19.25 -6.35
N LEU A 443 -11.69 -18.47 -7.10
CA LEU A 443 -11.31 -17.14 -7.58
C LEU A 443 -12.02 -16.05 -6.77
N TYR A 444 -11.33 -14.95 -6.47
CA TYR A 444 -11.97 -13.83 -5.76
C TYR A 444 -11.63 -12.43 -6.30
N ALA A 445 -12.53 -11.48 -6.05
CA ALA A 445 -12.23 -10.05 -6.21
C ALA A 445 -12.80 -9.24 -5.04
N SER A 446 -12.00 -8.32 -4.50
CA SER A 446 -12.33 -7.58 -3.27
C SER A 446 -11.51 -6.29 -3.11
N ASP A 447 -12.18 -5.14 -2.93
CA ASP A 447 -11.50 -3.87 -2.58
C ASP A 447 -11.30 -3.72 -1.07
N GLY A 448 -12.26 -4.24 -0.27
CA GLY A 448 -12.24 -4.15 1.19
C GLY A 448 -11.78 -5.42 1.93
N GLY A 449 -11.25 -6.41 1.20
CA GLY A 449 -10.83 -7.72 1.71
C GLY A 449 -11.94 -8.66 2.24
N ALA A 450 -13.23 -8.30 2.12
CA ALA A 450 -14.33 -9.11 2.65
C ALA A 450 -14.57 -10.39 1.84
N ALA A 451 -14.59 -10.29 0.50
CA ALA A 451 -14.74 -11.44 -0.38
C ALA A 451 -13.49 -12.36 -0.33
N GLU A 452 -12.29 -11.75 -0.23
CA GLU A 452 -11.04 -12.49 -0.02
C GLU A 452 -11.08 -13.35 1.25
N LYS A 453 -11.57 -12.81 2.37
CA LYS A 453 -11.71 -13.58 3.62
C LYS A 453 -12.63 -14.79 3.47
N LYS A 454 -13.78 -14.62 2.78
CA LYS A 454 -14.71 -15.74 2.54
C LYS A 454 -14.13 -16.77 1.60
N ALA A 455 -13.36 -16.36 0.58
CA ALA A 455 -12.66 -17.27 -0.32
C ALA A 455 -11.61 -18.09 0.43
N LYS A 456 -10.78 -17.44 1.26
CA LYS A 456 -9.79 -18.13 2.11
C LYS A 456 -10.45 -19.10 3.09
N ARG A 457 -11.59 -18.71 3.69
CA ARG A 457 -12.38 -19.61 4.55
C ARG A 457 -12.88 -20.83 3.81
N LEU A 458 -13.48 -20.64 2.62
CA LEU A 458 -13.97 -21.73 1.79
C LEU A 458 -12.82 -22.67 1.39
N ALA A 459 -11.68 -22.11 1.00
CA ALA A 459 -10.50 -22.87 0.60
C ALA A 459 -9.97 -23.78 1.72
N ASN A 460 -9.86 -23.24 2.93
CA ASN A 460 -9.43 -24.02 4.09
C ASN A 460 -10.43 -25.14 4.42
N ARG A 461 -11.73 -24.87 4.32
CA ARG A 461 -12.78 -25.85 4.58
C ARG A 461 -12.90 -26.93 3.50
N ALA A 462 -12.58 -26.59 2.25
CA ALA A 462 -12.49 -27.54 1.14
C ALA A 462 -11.30 -28.49 1.35
N LYS A 463 -10.11 -27.97 1.69
CA LYS A 463 -8.93 -28.77 2.06
C LYS A 463 -9.21 -29.70 3.23
N ALA A 464 -9.88 -29.21 4.27
CA ALA A 464 -10.27 -30.03 5.42
C ALA A 464 -11.30 -31.14 5.09
N ARG A 465 -12.03 -31.01 3.99
CA ARG A 465 -12.95 -32.01 3.44
C ARG A 465 -12.26 -32.94 2.43
N GLY A 466 -10.94 -32.87 2.32
CA GLY A 466 -10.13 -33.71 1.43
C GLY A 466 -10.03 -33.21 0.00
N LEU A 467 -10.60 -32.04 -0.36
CA LEU A 467 -10.54 -31.51 -1.72
C LEU A 467 -9.17 -30.88 -2.02
N SER A 468 -8.62 -31.16 -3.20
CA SER A 468 -7.47 -30.41 -3.73
C SER A 468 -7.94 -29.00 -4.09
N THR A 469 -7.40 -27.96 -3.43
CA THR A 469 -7.95 -26.60 -3.55
C THR A 469 -6.89 -25.54 -3.83
N THR A 470 -7.12 -24.76 -4.90
CA THR A 470 -6.31 -23.60 -5.30
C THR A 470 -7.11 -22.31 -5.08
N ILE A 471 -6.46 -21.22 -4.66
CA ILE A 471 -7.13 -19.93 -4.43
C ILE A 471 -6.30 -18.77 -4.97
N THR A 472 -6.94 -17.86 -5.73
CA THR A 472 -6.28 -16.65 -6.25
C THR A 472 -7.28 -15.54 -6.64
N THR A 473 -6.80 -14.40 -7.11
CA THR A 473 -7.63 -13.27 -7.57
C THR A 473 -8.21 -13.51 -8.97
N LEU A 474 -9.35 -12.89 -9.29
CA LEU A 474 -9.95 -13.00 -10.62
C LEU A 474 -9.01 -12.53 -11.74
N ASP A 475 -8.27 -11.42 -11.54
CA ASP A 475 -7.36 -10.88 -12.56
C ASP A 475 -6.08 -11.70 -12.78
N SER A 476 -5.82 -12.71 -11.95
CA SER A 476 -4.71 -13.64 -12.15
C SER A 476 -5.02 -14.80 -13.12
N PHE A 477 -6.27 -14.92 -13.57
CA PHE A 477 -6.71 -15.95 -14.50
C PHE A 477 -7.19 -15.34 -15.83
N THR A 478 -7.03 -16.06 -16.94
CA THR A 478 -7.63 -15.71 -18.23
C THR A 478 -8.81 -16.63 -18.54
N LEU A 479 -9.61 -16.30 -19.57
CA LEU A 479 -10.74 -17.16 -19.94
C LEU A 479 -10.26 -18.47 -20.57
N GLU A 480 -9.10 -18.46 -21.20
CA GLU A 480 -8.47 -19.62 -21.81
C GLU A 480 -8.04 -20.62 -20.75
N THR A 481 -7.38 -20.17 -19.67
CA THR A 481 -6.99 -21.04 -18.56
C THR A 481 -8.21 -21.51 -17.76
N LEU A 482 -9.23 -20.65 -17.62
CA LEU A 482 -10.49 -21.03 -16.97
C LEU A 482 -11.25 -22.14 -17.72
N ALA A 483 -11.06 -22.26 -19.04
CA ALA A 483 -11.71 -23.30 -19.86
C ALA A 483 -11.15 -24.71 -19.58
N GLU A 484 -9.97 -24.80 -18.97
CA GLU A 484 -9.30 -26.06 -18.62
C GLU A 484 -9.76 -26.60 -17.26
N GLU A 485 -10.39 -25.76 -16.44
CA GLU A 485 -10.85 -26.09 -15.10
C GLU A 485 -12.23 -26.76 -15.09
N GLU A 486 -12.41 -27.74 -14.21
CA GLU A 486 -13.66 -28.50 -14.11
C GLU A 486 -14.59 -27.97 -13.02
N HIS A 487 -14.07 -27.57 -11.85
CA HIS A 487 -14.87 -27.07 -10.72
C HIS A 487 -14.33 -25.73 -10.23
N VAL A 488 -15.08 -24.65 -10.45
CA VAL A 488 -14.66 -23.30 -10.06
C VAL A 488 -15.69 -22.61 -9.17
N VAL A 489 -15.22 -22.05 -8.07
CA VAL A 489 -16.01 -21.21 -7.18
C VAL A 489 -15.54 -19.76 -7.27
N LEU A 490 -16.42 -18.84 -7.62
CA LEU A 490 -16.08 -17.41 -7.74
C LEU A 490 -16.71 -16.63 -6.59
N ILE A 491 -15.93 -15.82 -5.89
CA ILE A 491 -16.42 -14.99 -4.78
C ILE A 491 -16.04 -13.53 -5.01
N THR A 492 -17.03 -12.66 -5.24
CA THR A 492 -16.76 -11.26 -5.57
C THR A 492 -17.59 -10.30 -4.74
N SER A 493 -16.99 -9.17 -4.36
CA SER A 493 -17.73 -8.03 -3.79
C SER A 493 -18.16 -7.04 -4.87
N THR A 494 -19.12 -6.19 -4.54
CA THR A 494 -19.54 -5.08 -5.39
C THR A 494 -18.76 -3.81 -5.05
N ALA A 495 -18.11 -3.17 -6.04
CA ALA A 495 -17.41 -1.91 -5.87
C ALA A 495 -18.21 -0.73 -6.48
N GLY A 496 -18.10 0.46 -5.90
CA GLY A 496 -18.71 1.69 -6.45
C GLY A 496 -20.15 1.50 -6.93
N GLN A 497 -20.43 1.92 -8.18
CA GLN A 497 -21.74 1.81 -8.86
C GLN A 497 -21.96 0.42 -9.49
N GLY A 498 -21.77 -0.64 -8.72
CA GLY A 498 -21.93 -2.00 -9.23
C GLY A 498 -20.78 -2.48 -10.12
N GLU A 499 -19.62 -1.83 -10.03
CA GLU A 499 -18.41 -2.19 -10.73
C GLU A 499 -17.76 -3.43 -10.09
N PRO A 500 -17.00 -4.22 -10.87
CA PRO A 500 -16.15 -5.24 -10.31
C PRO A 500 -15.00 -4.60 -9.49
N PRO A 501 -14.57 -5.24 -8.39
CA PRO A 501 -13.44 -4.78 -7.59
C PRO A 501 -12.16 -4.70 -8.41
N GLN A 502 -11.21 -3.90 -7.95
CA GLN A 502 -10.03 -3.50 -8.70
C GLN A 502 -9.20 -4.70 -9.19
N ASN A 503 -9.10 -5.76 -8.37
CA ASN A 503 -8.42 -7.03 -8.69
C ASN A 503 -9.26 -8.07 -9.45
N GLY A 504 -10.37 -7.65 -10.06
CA GLY A 504 -11.15 -8.45 -11.01
C GLY A 504 -11.55 -7.67 -12.28
N ARG A 505 -11.16 -6.40 -12.42
CA ARG A 505 -11.62 -5.55 -13.52
C ARG A 505 -11.18 -6.06 -14.89
N THR A 506 -9.98 -6.61 -14.97
CA THR A 506 -9.41 -7.12 -16.23
C THR A 506 -10.15 -8.38 -16.67
N PHE A 507 -10.37 -9.31 -15.75
CA PHE A 507 -11.13 -10.53 -15.97
C PHE A 507 -12.57 -10.24 -16.42
N PHE A 508 -13.25 -9.31 -15.74
CA PHE A 508 -14.61 -8.89 -16.12
C PHE A 508 -14.67 -8.27 -17.52
N LYS A 509 -13.66 -7.51 -17.93
CA LYS A 509 -13.56 -6.97 -19.29
C LYS A 509 -13.47 -8.09 -20.32
N SER A 510 -12.58 -9.06 -20.10
CA SER A 510 -12.41 -10.22 -20.99
C SER A 510 -13.68 -11.06 -21.07
N LEU A 511 -14.30 -11.38 -19.92
CA LEU A 511 -15.54 -12.16 -19.83
C LEU A 511 -16.69 -11.50 -20.59
N ASN A 512 -16.88 -10.19 -20.43
CA ASN A 512 -17.90 -9.45 -21.14
C ASN A 512 -17.65 -9.42 -22.66
N ALA A 513 -16.39 -9.26 -23.08
CA ALA A 513 -16.01 -9.28 -24.49
C ALA A 513 -16.28 -10.64 -25.14
N ALA A 514 -16.00 -11.75 -24.45
CA ALA A 514 -16.29 -13.10 -24.94
C ALA A 514 -17.80 -13.38 -25.01
N ALA A 515 -18.56 -12.99 -23.98
CA ALA A 515 -20.01 -13.22 -23.95
C ALA A 515 -20.77 -12.45 -25.05
N LEU A 516 -20.24 -11.31 -25.51
CA LEU A 516 -20.77 -10.56 -26.65
C LEU A 516 -20.61 -11.30 -27.98
N ARG A 517 -19.54 -12.09 -28.13
CA ARG A 517 -19.25 -12.87 -29.34
C ARG A 517 -20.08 -14.16 -29.44
N ARG A 518 -20.71 -14.59 -28.32
CA ARG A 518 -21.46 -15.85 -28.16
C ARG A 518 -20.62 -17.10 -28.38
N ASP A 519 -19.33 -17.05 -28.03
CA ASP A 519 -18.45 -18.20 -28.15
C ASP A 519 -18.70 -19.18 -26.99
N GLN A 520 -19.03 -20.45 -27.27
CA GLN A 520 -19.15 -21.50 -26.23
C GLN A 520 -17.78 -22.03 -25.84
N ILE A 521 -17.04 -21.26 -25.06
CA ILE A 521 -15.64 -21.55 -24.70
C ILE A 521 -15.49 -22.31 -23.38
N LEU A 522 -16.54 -22.43 -22.55
CA LEU A 522 -16.48 -23.08 -21.22
C LEU A 522 -17.39 -24.33 -21.07
N PRO A 523 -17.49 -25.25 -22.05
CA PRO A 523 -18.49 -26.33 -22.02
C PRO A 523 -18.27 -27.39 -20.92
N LYS A 524 -17.06 -27.47 -20.36
CA LYS A 524 -16.69 -28.45 -19.31
C LYS A 524 -16.72 -27.86 -17.90
N LEU A 525 -16.83 -26.54 -17.79
CA LEU A 525 -16.71 -25.83 -16.53
C LEU A 525 -17.98 -25.98 -15.70
N GLN A 526 -17.86 -26.57 -14.51
CA GLN A 526 -18.87 -26.49 -13.47
C GLN A 526 -18.55 -25.35 -12.51
N TYR A 527 -19.50 -24.44 -12.28
CA TYR A 527 -19.22 -23.25 -11.49
C TYR A 527 -20.33 -22.89 -10.50
N THR A 528 -19.97 -22.09 -9.50
CA THR A 528 -20.92 -21.37 -8.66
C THR A 528 -20.32 -20.04 -8.22
N VAL A 529 -21.17 -19.07 -7.96
CA VAL A 529 -20.76 -17.71 -7.59
C VAL A 529 -21.35 -17.36 -6.23
N PHE A 530 -20.53 -16.76 -5.36
CA PHE A 530 -21.01 -16.03 -4.19
C PHE A 530 -20.77 -14.54 -4.39
N ALA A 531 -21.87 -13.78 -4.48
CA ALA A 531 -21.84 -12.34 -4.63
C ALA A 531 -22.03 -11.66 -3.27
N MET A 532 -21.19 -10.66 -3.00
CA MET A 532 -21.34 -9.77 -1.85
C MET A 532 -21.66 -8.35 -2.28
N GLY A 533 -22.65 -7.77 -1.61
CA GLY A 533 -23.18 -6.49 -1.98
C GLY A 533 -24.21 -6.05 -0.96
N ASP A 534 -24.73 -4.86 -1.17
CA ASP A 534 -25.65 -4.23 -0.25
C ASP A 534 -26.87 -3.78 -1.07
N SER A 535 -28.03 -4.35 -0.77
CA SER A 535 -29.27 -4.10 -1.50
C SER A 535 -29.77 -2.65 -1.35
N HIS A 536 -29.25 -1.93 -0.37
CA HIS A 536 -29.61 -0.55 -0.05
C HIS A 536 -28.45 0.43 -0.25
N TYR A 537 -27.34 -0.01 -0.87
CA TYR A 537 -26.17 0.85 -1.09
C TYR A 537 -26.45 2.00 -2.05
N TRP A 538 -27.37 1.80 -2.98
CA TRP A 538 -27.85 2.82 -3.91
C TRP A 538 -29.30 3.18 -3.57
N PRO A 539 -29.67 4.47 -3.65
CA PRO A 539 -30.95 4.93 -3.15
C PRO A 539 -32.08 4.70 -4.12
N ARG A 540 -31.75 4.60 -5.43
CA ARG A 540 -32.72 4.64 -6.51
C ARG A 540 -33.28 3.25 -6.75
N ALA A 541 -34.59 3.13 -6.93
CA ALA A 541 -35.23 1.87 -7.33
C ALA A 541 -34.59 1.29 -8.61
N GLU A 542 -34.33 2.16 -9.59
CA GLU A 542 -33.64 1.80 -10.82
C GLU A 542 -32.21 1.31 -10.58
N ASP A 543 -31.57 1.65 -9.46
CA ASP A 543 -30.21 1.24 -9.09
C ASP A 543 -30.16 -0.11 -8.35
N ALA A 544 -31.32 -0.71 -8.02
CA ALA A 544 -31.40 -2.03 -7.39
C ALA A 544 -30.70 -3.13 -8.22
N HIS A 545 -30.56 -2.91 -9.54
CA HIS A 545 -29.81 -3.79 -10.42
C HIS A 545 -28.30 -3.83 -10.11
N TYR A 546 -27.74 -2.84 -9.39
CA TYR A 546 -26.35 -2.81 -8.94
C TYR A 546 -26.10 -3.73 -7.73
N TYR A 547 -27.13 -4.11 -6.97
CA TYR A 547 -27.00 -5.05 -5.86
C TYR A 547 -26.43 -6.38 -6.34
N ASN A 548 -25.28 -6.77 -5.79
CA ASN A 548 -24.56 -7.98 -6.18
C ASN A 548 -24.25 -8.06 -7.69
N LYS A 549 -24.22 -6.92 -8.39
CA LYS A 549 -24.13 -6.88 -9.85
C LYS A 549 -22.92 -7.61 -10.41
N PRO A 550 -21.68 -7.43 -9.91
CA PRO A 550 -20.54 -8.18 -10.43
C PRO A 550 -20.74 -9.69 -10.32
N GLY A 551 -21.28 -10.19 -9.19
CA GLY A 551 -21.53 -11.63 -9.04
C GLY A 551 -22.68 -12.14 -9.91
N LYS A 552 -23.76 -11.37 -10.06
CA LYS A 552 -24.86 -11.67 -11.00
C LYS A 552 -24.38 -11.67 -12.45
N GLU A 553 -23.51 -10.74 -12.81
CA GLU A 553 -22.91 -10.68 -14.15
C GLU A 553 -21.98 -11.85 -14.39
N LEU A 554 -21.11 -12.22 -13.44
CA LEU A 554 -20.28 -13.43 -13.55
C LEU A 554 -21.16 -14.65 -13.83
N ASP A 555 -22.17 -14.86 -12.99
CA ASP A 555 -23.08 -16.00 -13.11
C ASP A 555 -23.78 -16.03 -14.48
N ALA A 556 -24.40 -14.92 -14.88
CA ALA A 556 -25.11 -14.87 -16.16
C ALA A 556 -24.19 -14.95 -17.40
N ARG A 557 -22.93 -14.52 -17.29
CA ARG A 557 -21.96 -14.54 -18.40
C ARG A 557 -21.32 -15.91 -18.55
N LEU A 558 -20.97 -16.58 -17.45
CA LEU A 558 -20.42 -17.93 -17.46
C LEU A 558 -21.42 -18.93 -18.07
N GLU A 559 -22.71 -18.85 -17.70
CA GLU A 559 -23.76 -19.68 -18.31
C GLU A 559 -23.87 -19.45 -19.83
N LYS A 560 -23.79 -18.20 -20.29
CA LYS A 560 -23.82 -17.88 -21.73
C LYS A 560 -22.63 -18.42 -22.51
N LEU A 561 -21.48 -18.59 -21.85
CA LEU A 561 -20.26 -19.15 -22.44
C LEU A 561 -20.23 -20.69 -22.39
N GLY A 562 -21.30 -21.34 -21.93
CA GLY A 562 -21.46 -22.79 -21.92
C GLY A 562 -21.12 -23.48 -20.60
N ALA A 563 -20.78 -22.73 -19.55
CA ALA A 563 -20.50 -23.30 -18.24
C ALA A 563 -21.80 -23.74 -17.54
N LYS A 564 -21.72 -24.79 -16.71
CA LYS A 564 -22.86 -25.37 -15.99
C LYS A 564 -22.83 -24.97 -14.51
N ARG A 565 -23.95 -24.50 -13.96
CA ARG A 565 -24.06 -24.24 -12.51
C ARG A 565 -23.99 -25.54 -11.72
N MET A 566 -23.09 -25.64 -10.75
CA MET A 566 -23.04 -26.75 -9.78
C MET A 566 -23.84 -26.47 -8.51
N ALA A 567 -23.93 -25.19 -8.11
CA ALA A 567 -24.80 -24.72 -7.04
C ALA A 567 -25.36 -23.35 -7.42
N ASP A 568 -26.57 -23.04 -6.95
CA ASP A 568 -27.23 -21.77 -7.23
C ASP A 568 -26.38 -20.56 -6.77
N LEU A 569 -26.55 -19.43 -7.45
CA LEU A 569 -25.90 -18.17 -7.12
C LEU A 569 -26.21 -17.77 -5.66
N GLY A 570 -25.19 -17.69 -4.83
CA GLY A 570 -25.32 -17.19 -3.47
C GLY A 570 -25.25 -15.67 -3.45
N LEU A 571 -26.21 -15.03 -2.77
CA LEU A 571 -26.29 -13.58 -2.61
C LEU A 571 -26.16 -13.23 -1.14
N GLY A 572 -25.04 -12.62 -0.76
CA GLY A 572 -24.87 -11.98 0.53
C GLY A 572 -25.39 -10.55 0.50
N ASP A 573 -26.21 -10.16 1.48
CA ASP A 573 -26.68 -8.79 1.67
C ASP A 573 -26.14 -8.20 2.97
N ASP A 574 -25.43 -7.08 2.91
CA ASP A 574 -24.96 -6.39 4.11
C ASP A 574 -26.11 -5.86 5.01
N GLN A 575 -27.34 -5.82 4.50
CA GLN A 575 -28.52 -5.38 5.24
C GLN A 575 -29.11 -6.45 6.17
N ASP A 576 -28.76 -7.72 5.96
CA ASP A 576 -29.27 -8.81 6.78
C ASP A 576 -28.81 -8.70 8.25
N ALA A 577 -29.41 -9.49 9.14
CA ALA A 577 -29.07 -9.52 10.56
C ALA A 577 -27.57 -9.80 10.78
N ASP A 578 -27.04 -10.81 10.09
CA ASP A 578 -25.61 -11.19 10.08
C ASP A 578 -24.86 -10.65 8.84
N GLY A 579 -25.45 -9.69 8.12
CA GLY A 579 -24.94 -9.20 6.83
C GLY A 579 -24.76 -10.34 5.81
N SER A 580 -23.71 -10.24 4.99
CA SER A 580 -23.39 -11.25 3.96
C SER A 580 -23.18 -12.68 4.47
N GLU A 581 -23.05 -12.92 5.78
CA GLU A 581 -23.02 -14.28 6.34
C GLU A 581 -24.37 -14.99 6.21
N THR A 582 -25.49 -14.27 6.22
CA THR A 582 -26.83 -14.85 6.09
C THR A 582 -26.96 -15.64 4.80
N GLY A 583 -26.60 -15.02 3.67
CA GLY A 583 -26.55 -15.70 2.37
C GLY A 583 -25.46 -16.76 2.28
N TYR A 584 -24.28 -16.52 2.89
CA TYR A 584 -23.16 -17.46 2.81
C TYR A 584 -23.46 -18.78 3.55
N LYS A 585 -24.06 -18.72 4.74
CA LYS A 585 -24.43 -19.91 5.54
C LYS A 585 -25.43 -20.81 4.82
N VAL A 586 -26.25 -20.25 3.92
CA VAL A 586 -27.19 -21.02 3.08
C VAL A 586 -26.49 -21.58 1.84
N TRP A 587 -25.64 -20.78 1.20
CA TRP A 587 -24.96 -21.16 -0.04
C TRP A 587 -23.86 -22.21 0.16
N GLU A 588 -23.03 -22.07 1.20
CA GLU A 588 -21.88 -22.94 1.42
C GLU A 588 -22.22 -24.45 1.52
N PRO A 589 -23.26 -24.88 2.26
CA PRO A 589 -23.69 -26.28 2.25
C PRO A 589 -24.08 -26.82 0.87
N LEU A 590 -24.63 -25.97 0.00
CA LEU A 590 -24.98 -26.36 -1.39
C LEU A 590 -23.72 -26.61 -2.21
N VAL A 591 -22.67 -25.82 -2.00
CA VAL A 591 -21.35 -26.03 -2.62
C VAL A 591 -20.76 -27.38 -2.20
N TRP A 592 -20.82 -27.71 -0.90
CA TRP A 592 -20.32 -29.01 -0.41
C TRP A 592 -21.11 -30.20 -0.96
N LYS A 593 -22.42 -30.07 -1.08
CA LYS A 593 -23.26 -31.10 -1.68
C LYS A 593 -22.97 -31.28 -3.17
N ALA A 594 -22.75 -30.18 -3.89
CA ALA A 594 -22.39 -30.23 -5.32
C ALA A 594 -21.03 -30.89 -5.56
N LEU A 595 -20.08 -30.70 -4.64
CA LEU A 595 -18.75 -31.30 -4.67
C LEU A 595 -18.69 -32.71 -4.06
N GLY A 596 -19.82 -33.25 -3.57
CA GLY A 596 -19.91 -34.61 -3.03
C GLY A 596 -19.20 -34.82 -1.68
N VAL A 597 -18.98 -33.74 -0.91
CA VAL A 597 -18.25 -33.77 0.38
C VAL A 597 -19.09 -33.30 1.57
N ASP A 598 -20.41 -33.23 1.41
CA ASP A 598 -21.35 -32.80 2.45
C ASP A 598 -21.46 -33.78 3.63
N SER A 599 -21.16 -35.06 3.41
CA SER A 599 -21.15 -36.09 4.47
C SER A 599 -19.90 -36.05 5.37
N ILE A 600 -18.89 -35.23 5.04
CA ILE A 600 -17.66 -35.09 5.84
C ILE A 600 -17.87 -33.99 6.89
N GLU A 601 -18.18 -34.40 8.12
CA GLU A 601 -18.25 -33.49 9.26
C GLU A 601 -16.84 -33.00 9.65
N VAL A 602 -16.51 -31.78 9.24
CA VAL A 602 -15.34 -31.06 9.76
C VAL A 602 -15.72 -30.39 11.07
N THR A 603 -15.53 -31.10 12.19
CA THR A 603 -15.61 -30.52 13.53
C THR A 603 -14.28 -29.87 13.92
N GLU A 604 -14.00 -28.72 13.34
CA GLU A 604 -13.10 -27.75 13.97
C GLU A 604 -13.93 -26.52 14.31
N ALA A 605 -14.01 -26.18 15.60
CA ALA A 605 -14.52 -24.88 16.01
C ALA A 605 -13.64 -23.84 15.30
N GLU A 606 -14.27 -23.00 14.46
CA GLU A 606 -13.55 -21.93 13.76
C GLU A 606 -12.60 -21.25 14.74
N PRO A 607 -11.30 -21.11 14.44
CA PRO A 607 -10.44 -20.31 15.29
C PRO A 607 -11.06 -18.92 15.33
N GLU A 608 -11.53 -18.53 16.52
CA GLU A 608 -12.18 -17.24 16.72
C GLU A 608 -11.34 -16.14 16.09
N ALA A 609 -11.96 -15.32 15.24
CA ALA A 609 -11.26 -14.24 14.57
C ALA A 609 -10.54 -13.38 15.62
N ILE A 610 -9.24 -13.14 15.42
CA ILE A 610 -8.46 -12.28 16.32
C ILE A 610 -9.05 -10.87 16.24
N THR A 611 -9.78 -10.48 17.28
CA THR A 611 -10.41 -9.16 17.37
C THR A 611 -9.44 -8.14 17.93
N ASN A 612 -9.79 -6.85 17.83
CA ASN A 612 -9.06 -5.80 18.54
C ASN A 612 -9.05 -6.02 20.06
N GLU A 613 -10.08 -6.66 20.63
CA GLU A 613 -10.10 -7.00 22.06
C GLU A 613 -9.06 -8.07 22.39
N HIS A 614 -8.91 -9.10 21.55
CA HIS A 614 -7.87 -10.13 21.69
C HIS A 614 -6.46 -9.51 21.61
N ILE A 615 -6.23 -8.61 20.65
CA ILE A 615 -4.94 -7.92 20.48
C ILE A 615 -4.61 -7.09 21.73
N LYS A 616 -5.58 -6.34 22.28
CA LYS A 616 -5.37 -5.53 23.49
C LYS A 616 -5.02 -6.39 24.70
N ALA A 617 -5.80 -7.44 24.96
CA ALA A 617 -5.57 -8.34 26.09
C ALA A 617 -4.20 -9.04 26.01
N ALA A 618 -3.83 -9.51 24.81
CA ALA A 618 -2.55 -10.20 24.59
C ALA A 618 -1.32 -9.26 24.54
N SER A 619 -1.52 -7.94 24.47
CA SER A 619 -0.44 -6.99 24.22
C SER A 619 0.47 -6.71 25.42
N GLY A 620 0.10 -7.15 26.63
CA GLY A 620 0.82 -6.73 27.85
C GLY A 620 0.77 -5.21 28.03
N PHE A 621 -0.44 -4.64 28.09
CA PHE A 621 -0.68 -3.20 28.23
C PHE A 621 -0.05 -2.35 27.12
N LEU A 622 -0.32 -2.77 25.88
CA LEU A 622 0.03 -2.08 24.63
C LEU A 622 1.47 -2.27 24.14
N ARG A 623 2.28 -3.15 24.76
CA ARG A 623 3.64 -3.45 24.27
C ARG A 623 3.64 -4.19 22.95
N GLY A 624 2.87 -5.29 22.88
CA GLY A 624 2.83 -6.18 21.72
C GLY A 624 4.22 -6.65 21.32
N THR A 625 4.50 -6.61 20.02
CA THR A 625 5.83 -6.87 19.45
C THR A 625 6.43 -5.62 18.79
N ILE A 626 6.01 -4.43 19.24
CA ILE A 626 6.37 -3.16 18.60
C ILE A 626 7.89 -2.97 18.61
N SER A 627 8.54 -3.24 19.74
CA SER A 627 9.99 -3.07 19.87
C SER A 627 10.77 -3.95 18.90
N GLU A 628 10.35 -5.21 18.73
CA GLU A 628 10.92 -6.14 17.76
C GLU A 628 10.66 -5.67 16.32
N GLY A 629 9.43 -5.25 16.01
CA GLY A 629 9.06 -4.77 14.68
C GLY A 629 9.78 -3.49 14.24
N LEU A 630 10.17 -2.64 15.20
CA LEU A 630 11.00 -1.45 14.94
C LEU A 630 12.46 -1.82 14.60
N GLN A 631 12.95 -2.97 15.04
CA GLN A 631 14.31 -3.46 14.76
C GLN A 631 14.40 -4.27 13.46
N ASP A 632 13.28 -4.75 12.95
CA ASP A 632 13.22 -5.45 11.67
C ASP A 632 13.35 -4.48 10.48
N PHE A 633 14.45 -4.51 9.75
CA PHE A 633 14.66 -3.64 8.58
C PHE A 633 14.32 -4.32 7.24
N THR A 634 13.77 -5.53 7.26
CA THR A 634 13.42 -6.27 6.03
C THR A 634 12.17 -5.71 5.34
N THR A 635 11.33 -4.96 6.07
CA THR A 635 10.13 -4.29 5.56
C THR A 635 9.99 -2.89 6.16
N GLY A 636 9.37 -1.97 5.43
CA GLY A 636 8.92 -0.67 5.94
C GLY A 636 7.73 -0.74 6.91
N ALA A 637 7.03 -1.87 7.01
CA ALA A 637 5.84 -2.06 7.84
C ALA A 637 6.15 -2.56 9.27
N LEU A 638 5.11 -2.55 10.11
CA LEU A 638 5.00 -3.29 11.37
C LEU A 638 4.00 -4.44 11.22
N ALA A 639 4.07 -5.41 12.13
CA ALA A 639 3.11 -6.51 12.20
C ALA A 639 1.66 -5.99 12.33
N ALA A 640 0.70 -6.69 11.74
CA ALA A 640 -0.70 -6.24 11.68
C ALA A 640 -1.31 -5.98 13.07
N SER A 641 -0.98 -6.80 14.08
CA SER A 641 -1.36 -6.59 15.48
C SER A 641 -0.77 -5.28 16.04
N ASP A 642 0.52 -5.04 15.80
CA ASP A 642 1.23 -3.84 16.23
C ASP A 642 0.71 -2.58 15.54
N THR A 643 0.23 -2.66 14.30
CA THR A 643 -0.47 -1.52 13.66
C THR A 643 -1.74 -1.11 14.41
N GLN A 644 -2.36 -2.00 15.20
CA GLN A 644 -3.48 -1.64 16.07
C GLN A 644 -3.01 -1.04 17.39
N LEU A 645 -1.91 -1.54 17.96
CA LEU A 645 -1.35 -1.10 19.23
C LEU A 645 -0.63 0.25 19.14
N THR A 646 0.12 0.49 18.06
CA THR A 646 0.77 1.79 17.78
C THR A 646 -0.21 2.95 17.72
N LYS A 647 -1.49 2.70 17.39
CA LYS A 647 -2.55 3.71 17.50
C LYS A 647 -2.71 4.23 18.92
N PHE A 648 -2.49 3.45 19.97
CA PHE A 648 -2.55 3.96 21.35
C PHE A 648 -1.36 4.87 21.68
N HIS A 649 -0.27 4.74 20.92
CA HIS A 649 0.93 5.58 20.98
C HIS A 649 0.87 6.73 19.97
N GLY A 650 -0.31 7.08 19.46
CA GLY A 650 -0.48 8.22 18.54
C GLY A 650 -0.06 7.97 17.10
N ILE A 651 0.29 6.74 16.73
CA ILE A 651 0.90 6.40 15.44
C ILE A 651 -0.07 5.60 14.56
N TYR A 652 -0.13 5.91 13.27
CA TYR A 652 -0.79 5.07 12.25
C TYR A 652 0.22 4.70 11.18
N GLN A 653 0.35 3.42 10.89
CA GLN A 653 0.93 3.00 9.62
C GLN A 653 0.02 3.43 8.46
N GLN A 654 0.65 3.97 7.44
CA GLN A 654 0.07 4.44 6.19
C GLN A 654 0.97 3.99 5.05
N ASP A 655 0.53 4.26 3.83
CA ASP A 655 1.33 4.13 2.62
C ASP A 655 0.91 5.22 1.65
N ASP A 656 1.80 5.54 0.71
CA ASP A 656 1.48 6.47 -0.36
C ASP A 656 0.61 5.79 -1.43
N ARG A 657 -0.67 6.16 -1.45
CA ARG A 657 -1.65 5.59 -2.37
C ARG A 657 -1.56 6.14 -3.78
N ASP A 658 -0.84 7.23 -4.01
CA ASP A 658 -0.68 7.78 -5.37
C ASP A 658 0.30 6.92 -6.21
N ILE A 659 1.29 6.27 -5.57
CA ILE A 659 2.29 5.42 -6.23
C ILE A 659 2.12 3.92 -5.95
N ARG A 660 1.06 3.53 -5.23
CA ARG A 660 0.84 2.13 -4.82
C ARG A 660 0.76 1.19 -6.01
N ASP A 661 -0.02 1.55 -7.03
CA ASP A 661 -0.23 0.71 -8.22
C ASP A 661 1.07 0.54 -9.01
N GLU A 662 1.89 1.61 -9.12
CA GLU A 662 3.21 1.57 -9.75
C GLU A 662 4.16 0.63 -8.99
N ARG A 663 4.20 0.73 -7.66
CA ARG A 663 5.03 -0.12 -6.80
C ARG A 663 4.60 -1.59 -6.84
N GLN A 664 3.29 -1.84 -6.87
CA GLN A 664 2.75 -3.18 -7.04
C GLN A 664 3.17 -3.78 -8.39
N ALA A 665 3.12 -2.98 -9.47
CA ALA A 665 3.59 -3.43 -10.79
C ALA A 665 5.11 -3.70 -10.83
N GLN A 666 5.89 -3.05 -9.97
CA GLN A 666 7.33 -3.28 -9.79
C GLN A 666 7.63 -4.47 -8.85
N GLY A 667 6.62 -5.12 -8.27
CA GLY A 667 6.80 -6.24 -7.32
C GLY A 667 7.40 -5.83 -5.97
N VAL A 668 7.38 -4.54 -5.63
CA VAL A 668 7.91 -4.03 -4.36
C VAL A 668 6.79 -3.71 -3.37
N GLU A 669 7.10 -3.74 -2.07
CA GLU A 669 6.12 -3.40 -1.03
C GLU A 669 5.59 -1.96 -1.19
N PRO A 670 4.36 -1.66 -0.70
CA PRO A 670 3.87 -0.28 -0.64
C PRO A 670 4.89 0.66 0.01
N ALA A 671 4.89 1.93 -0.37
CA ALA A 671 5.75 2.94 0.24
C ALA A 671 5.25 3.26 1.66
N TYR A 672 5.52 2.35 2.60
CA TYR A 672 5.06 2.46 3.97
C TYR A 672 5.67 3.68 4.65
N SER A 673 4.80 4.42 5.32
CA SER A 673 5.16 5.52 6.19
C SER A 673 4.20 5.55 7.37
N PHE A 674 4.41 6.48 8.28
CA PHE A 674 3.64 6.58 9.50
C PHE A 674 3.18 8.02 9.70
N MET A 675 1.93 8.16 10.15
CA MET A 675 1.44 9.42 10.69
C MET A 675 1.55 9.41 12.20
N ILE A 676 2.13 10.49 12.74
CA ILE A 676 2.22 10.75 14.18
C ILE A 676 1.24 11.86 14.51
N ARG A 677 0.44 11.67 15.56
CA ARG A 677 -0.44 12.70 16.12
C ARG A 677 -0.04 13.02 17.56
N VAL A 678 0.01 14.32 17.86
CA VAL A 678 0.36 14.83 19.19
C VAL A 678 -0.87 14.92 20.10
N ARG A 679 -0.71 14.72 21.41
CA ARG A 679 -1.69 15.09 22.43
C ARG A 679 -1.39 16.53 22.87
N LEU A 680 -2.36 17.42 22.68
CA LEU A 680 -2.20 18.87 22.90
C LEU A 680 -3.52 19.44 23.45
N PRO A 681 -3.81 19.26 24.75
CA PRO A 681 -5.10 19.67 25.31
C PRO A 681 -5.35 21.15 25.10
N GLY A 682 -6.58 21.51 24.70
CA GLY A 682 -6.98 22.88 24.37
C GLY A 682 -6.29 23.50 23.14
N GLY A 683 -5.41 22.76 22.45
CA GLY A 683 -4.72 23.27 21.27
C GLY A 683 -3.63 24.31 21.53
N VAL A 684 -3.23 24.51 22.78
CA VAL A 684 -2.25 25.55 23.15
C VAL A 684 -0.84 25.01 23.03
N CYS A 685 -0.03 25.67 22.21
CA CYS A 685 1.36 25.33 21.92
C CYS A 685 2.26 26.53 22.22
N LYS A 686 3.36 26.31 22.93
CA LYS A 686 4.37 27.36 23.13
C LYS A 686 5.21 27.58 21.87
N PRO A 687 5.89 28.73 21.72
CA PRO A 687 6.71 29.02 20.54
C PRO A 687 7.90 28.06 20.35
N ASP A 688 8.56 27.63 21.43
CA ASP A 688 9.62 26.60 21.41
C ASP A 688 9.10 25.23 20.97
N GLN A 689 7.92 24.85 21.45
CA GLN A 689 7.22 23.65 20.98
C GLN A 689 6.90 23.74 19.49
N TRP A 690 6.45 24.89 18.99
CA TRP A 690 6.20 25.11 17.56
C TRP A 690 7.46 24.93 16.73
N LEU A 691 8.59 25.52 17.15
CA LEU A 691 9.87 25.37 16.46
C LEU A 691 10.32 23.91 16.38
N GLN A 692 10.11 23.14 17.45
CA GLN A 692 10.39 21.70 17.44
C GLN A 692 9.47 20.94 16.48
N MET A 693 8.17 21.27 16.44
CA MET A 693 7.25 20.65 15.49
C MET A 693 7.63 20.97 14.03
N ASP A 694 8.05 22.22 13.75
CA ASP A 694 8.53 22.64 12.44
C ASP A 694 9.76 21.83 11.99
N GLN A 695 10.72 21.62 12.89
CA GLN A 695 11.93 20.83 12.66
C GLN A 695 11.62 19.34 12.44
N ILE A 696 10.76 18.75 13.27
CA ILE A 696 10.37 17.33 13.14
C ILE A 696 9.73 17.06 11.78
N ALA A 697 8.92 17.99 11.28
CA ALA A 697 8.31 17.85 9.97
C ALA A 697 9.36 17.74 8.86
N ASP A 698 10.46 18.49 8.95
CA ASP A 698 11.54 18.52 7.95
C ASP A 698 12.51 17.34 8.11
N GLU A 699 12.86 16.96 9.33
CA GLU A 699 13.89 15.93 9.60
C GLU A 699 13.35 14.50 9.61
N HIS A 700 12.08 14.33 10.00
CA HIS A 700 11.47 13.01 10.16
C HIS A 700 10.27 12.78 9.25
N GLY A 701 9.56 13.85 8.85
CA GLY A 701 8.34 13.77 8.07
C GLY A 701 8.52 14.14 6.60
N SER A 702 7.44 14.63 5.99
CA SER A 702 7.40 15.03 4.59
C SER A 702 7.62 16.53 4.35
N GLY A 703 8.28 17.24 5.28
CA GLY A 703 8.47 18.71 5.23
C GLY A 703 7.22 19.54 5.52
N THR A 704 6.10 18.91 5.87
CA THR A 704 4.83 19.59 6.19
C THR A 704 4.19 18.96 7.42
N PHE A 705 3.30 19.71 8.07
CA PHE A 705 2.44 19.19 9.12
C PHE A 705 1.04 19.79 9.02
N LYS A 706 0.09 19.17 9.71
CA LYS A 706 -1.32 19.53 9.65
C LYS A 706 -1.90 19.86 11.01
N ILE A 707 -2.58 21.00 11.10
CA ILE A 707 -3.49 21.36 12.18
C ILE A 707 -4.83 20.63 11.95
N THR A 708 -5.27 19.90 12.97
CA THR A 708 -6.45 19.04 12.85
C THR A 708 -7.71 19.67 13.41
N THR A 709 -8.85 19.10 13.03
CA THR A 709 -10.18 19.37 13.60
C THR A 709 -10.33 19.04 15.10
N ARG A 710 -9.23 18.63 15.74
CA ARG A 710 -9.14 18.41 17.19
C ARG A 710 -7.95 19.14 17.81
N GLN A 711 -7.60 20.30 17.27
CA GLN A 711 -6.62 21.23 17.85
C GLN A 711 -5.27 20.57 18.17
N THR A 712 -4.72 19.82 17.20
CA THR A 712 -3.41 19.20 17.38
C THR A 712 -2.70 19.02 16.03
N PHE A 713 -1.41 18.70 16.09
CA PHE A 713 -0.52 18.43 14.96
C PHE A 713 -0.64 17.00 14.44
N GLN A 714 -0.44 16.85 13.13
CA GLN A 714 -0.13 15.58 12.49
C GLN A 714 1.07 15.71 11.57
N PHE A 715 2.03 14.81 11.75
CA PHE A 715 3.14 14.60 10.83
C PHE A 715 2.82 13.41 9.93
N HIS A 716 3.06 13.51 8.64
CA HIS A 716 2.87 12.43 7.68
C HIS A 716 4.22 12.09 7.04
N GLY A 717 4.32 10.91 6.42
CA GLY A 717 5.54 10.50 5.71
C GLY A 717 6.69 10.06 6.62
N VAL A 718 6.46 9.89 7.93
CA VAL A 718 7.51 9.45 8.85
C VAL A 718 7.82 7.98 8.59
N ILE A 719 9.01 7.66 8.09
CA ILE A 719 9.40 6.27 7.83
C ILE A 719 9.76 5.53 9.12
N LYS A 720 9.68 4.19 9.11
CA LYS A 720 9.83 3.35 10.32
C LYS A 720 11.05 3.71 11.19
N ARG A 721 12.22 3.88 10.56
CA ARG A 721 13.48 4.24 11.23
C ARG A 721 13.48 5.64 11.88
N HIS A 722 12.62 6.57 11.45
CA HIS A 722 12.49 7.91 12.03
C HIS A 722 11.35 8.00 13.07
N LEU A 723 10.55 6.94 13.27
CA LEU A 723 9.45 6.96 14.26
C LEU A 723 9.94 7.27 15.66
N LYS A 724 10.87 6.46 16.17
CA LYS A 724 11.36 6.60 17.55
C LYS A 724 12.07 7.94 17.80
N PRO A 725 13.01 8.40 16.94
CA PRO A 725 13.57 9.75 17.03
C PRO A 725 12.51 10.86 17.05
N ALA A 726 11.51 10.81 16.16
CA ALA A 726 10.44 11.82 16.13
C ALA A 726 9.64 11.87 17.45
N ILE A 727 9.31 10.71 18.04
CA ILE A 727 8.63 10.67 19.34
C ILE A 727 9.51 11.23 20.47
N GLN A 728 10.81 10.95 20.46
CA GLN A 728 11.75 11.50 21.43
C GLN A 728 11.85 13.02 21.32
N ASP A 729 11.89 13.55 20.11
CA ASP A 729 11.96 14.99 19.85
C ASP A 729 10.68 15.71 20.28
N ILE A 730 9.50 15.11 20.06
CA ILE A 730 8.23 15.61 20.62
C ILE A 730 8.32 15.64 22.16
N ASN A 731 8.90 14.61 22.77
CA ASN A 731 9.02 14.54 24.24
C ASN A 731 9.99 15.56 24.84
N ARG A 732 11.05 15.94 24.11
CA ARG A 732 12.03 16.95 24.57
C ARG A 732 11.40 18.31 24.87
N VAL A 733 10.31 18.66 24.19
CA VAL A 733 9.54 19.89 24.42
C VAL A 733 8.28 19.69 25.26
N LEU A 734 8.28 18.62 26.08
CA LEU A 734 7.22 18.27 27.02
C LEU A 734 5.85 18.01 26.35
N LEU A 735 5.85 17.58 25.10
CA LEU A 735 4.68 17.06 24.41
C LEU A 735 4.75 15.53 24.35
N ASP A 736 3.61 14.88 24.10
CA ASP A 736 3.56 13.43 23.93
C ASP A 736 2.52 13.05 22.86
N THR A 737 2.54 11.78 22.46
CA THR A 737 1.61 11.21 21.48
C THR A 737 0.74 10.11 22.09
N LEU A 738 0.94 9.83 23.39
CA LEU A 738 0.18 8.84 24.13
C LEU A 738 -1.30 9.23 24.12
N ALA A 739 -2.17 8.27 23.80
CA ALA A 739 -3.61 8.48 23.71
C ALA A 739 -4.08 9.54 22.69
N ALA A 740 -3.22 10.03 21.80
CA ALA A 740 -3.68 10.86 20.68
C ALA A 740 -4.62 10.08 19.74
N CYS A 741 -4.53 8.74 19.75
CA CYS A 741 -5.23 7.81 18.88
C CYS A 741 -5.76 6.57 19.68
N GLY A 742 -5.94 5.38 19.10
CA GLY A 742 -6.31 4.15 19.88
C GLY A 742 -7.76 4.04 20.39
N ASP A 743 -8.08 3.10 21.28
CA ASP A 743 -9.40 3.01 21.93
C ASP A 743 -9.35 3.56 23.36
N VAL A 744 -9.04 4.86 23.43
CA VAL A 744 -8.86 5.67 24.64
C VAL A 744 -9.46 7.06 24.45
N ASN A 745 -9.44 7.89 25.49
CA ASN A 745 -9.74 9.31 25.38
C ASN A 745 -8.81 9.98 24.36
N ARG A 746 -9.37 10.83 23.50
CA ARG A 746 -8.64 11.65 22.51
C ARG A 746 -8.24 12.99 23.11
N ASN A 747 -7.52 13.77 22.30
CA ASN A 747 -7.24 15.17 22.62
C ASN A 747 -8.51 15.90 23.09
N VAL A 748 -8.45 16.52 24.27
CA VAL A 748 -9.51 17.35 24.84
C VAL A 748 -9.39 18.74 24.23
N ILE A 749 -10.48 19.25 23.65
CA ILE A 749 -10.46 20.50 22.88
C ILE A 749 -11.29 21.59 23.56
N CYS A 750 -10.94 22.86 23.40
CA CYS A 750 -11.71 23.99 23.90
C CYS A 750 -11.83 25.15 22.92
N SER A 751 -12.84 25.99 23.14
CA SER A 751 -13.03 27.22 22.37
C SER A 751 -11.82 28.15 22.46
N SER A 752 -11.45 28.81 21.36
CA SER A 752 -10.23 29.62 21.28
C SER A 752 -10.38 31.04 21.84
N ILE A 753 -11.60 31.60 21.81
CA ILE A 753 -12.09 32.85 22.45
C ILE A 753 -11.03 33.93 22.76
N PRO A 754 -10.45 34.60 21.74
CA PRO A 754 -9.37 35.59 21.93
C PRO A 754 -9.73 36.79 22.81
N THR A 755 -11.00 37.18 22.88
CA THR A 755 -11.44 38.36 23.64
C THR A 755 -11.69 38.05 25.13
N MET A 756 -11.91 36.78 25.49
CA MET A 756 -12.25 36.34 26.85
C MET A 756 -11.05 35.65 27.53
N SER A 757 -9.91 36.35 27.64
CA SER A 757 -8.63 35.80 28.10
C SER A 757 -8.73 35.04 29.44
N LYS A 758 -9.44 35.62 30.42
CA LYS A 758 -9.60 35.01 31.75
C LYS A 758 -10.36 33.68 31.68
N LEU A 759 -11.47 33.65 30.97
CA LEU A 759 -12.30 32.45 30.83
C LEU A 759 -11.60 31.37 29.99
N HIS A 760 -10.84 31.78 28.97
CA HIS A 760 -10.00 30.86 28.21
C HIS A 760 -8.99 30.16 29.10
N GLU A 761 -8.29 30.88 29.98
CA GLU A 761 -7.33 30.30 30.93
C GLU A 761 -7.99 29.23 31.81
N GLN A 762 -9.15 29.53 32.40
CA GLN A 762 -9.89 28.56 33.23
C GLN A 762 -10.31 27.31 32.45
N VAL A 763 -10.82 27.49 31.23
CA VAL A 763 -11.28 26.37 30.39
C VAL A 763 -10.09 25.56 29.84
N PHE A 764 -8.97 26.21 29.53
CA PHE A 764 -7.73 25.55 29.14
C PHE A 764 -7.17 24.68 30.27
N GLU A 765 -7.11 25.21 31.49
CA GLU A 765 -6.70 24.44 32.67
C GLU A 765 -7.64 23.26 32.93
N PHE A 766 -8.95 23.47 32.80
CA PHE A 766 -9.92 22.37 32.86
C PHE A 766 -9.65 21.28 31.81
N CYS A 767 -9.27 21.65 30.59
CA CYS A 767 -8.92 20.68 29.54
C CYS A 767 -7.65 19.90 29.90
N ASN A 768 -6.65 20.55 30.48
CA ASN A 768 -5.45 19.89 31.00
C ASN A 768 -5.80 18.91 32.12
N GLU A 769 -6.62 19.32 33.09
CA GLU A 769 -7.07 18.46 34.18
C GLU A 769 -7.82 17.22 33.65
N VAL A 770 -8.79 17.40 32.76
CA VAL A 770 -9.55 16.27 32.18
C VAL A 770 -8.65 15.36 31.35
N SER A 771 -7.77 15.94 30.52
CA SER A 771 -6.85 15.16 29.67
C SER A 771 -5.88 14.32 30.51
N ASN A 772 -5.29 14.91 31.55
CA ASN A 772 -4.35 14.24 32.45
C ASN A 772 -5.05 13.24 33.37
N HIS A 773 -6.30 13.50 33.76
CA HIS A 773 -7.10 12.57 34.56
C HIS A 773 -7.47 11.30 33.78
N LEU A 774 -7.75 11.44 32.49
CA LEU A 774 -8.19 10.34 31.62
C LEU A 774 -7.06 9.68 30.82
N ILE A 775 -5.79 10.06 31.01
CA ILE A 775 -4.68 9.43 30.28
C ILE A 775 -4.46 7.98 30.75
N PRO A 776 -4.12 7.04 29.84
CA PRO A 776 -3.65 5.71 30.23
C PRO A 776 -2.43 5.76 31.14
N ARG A 777 -2.31 4.80 32.06
CA ARG A 777 -1.18 4.70 33.01
C ARG A 777 -0.16 3.62 32.66
N THR A 778 -0.24 3.02 31.47
CA THR A 778 0.76 2.08 30.95
C THR A 778 2.17 2.67 30.89
N SER A 779 3.18 1.85 31.24
CA SER A 779 4.59 2.20 31.08
C SER A 779 5.12 1.92 29.66
N ALA A 780 4.38 1.18 28.82
CA ALA A 780 4.79 0.77 27.48
C ALA A 780 5.27 1.93 26.59
N TYR A 781 4.64 3.11 26.67
CA TYR A 781 5.05 4.28 25.91
C TYR A 781 6.49 4.71 26.23
N HIS A 782 6.85 4.74 27.51
CA HIS A 782 8.17 5.18 27.94
C HIS A 782 9.25 4.13 27.64
N GLU A 783 8.90 2.85 27.75
CA GLU A 783 9.79 1.73 27.45
C GLU A 783 10.14 1.67 25.96
N ILE A 784 9.13 1.73 25.08
CA ILE A 784 9.32 1.58 23.64
C ILE A 784 10.01 2.81 23.04
N TRP A 785 9.53 4.01 23.38
CA TRP A 785 9.89 5.23 22.66
C TRP A 785 10.96 6.06 23.35
N LEU A 786 11.07 6.02 24.67
CA LEU A 786 11.93 6.94 25.45
C LEU A 786 13.13 6.25 26.11
N ASP A 787 13.38 4.97 25.81
CA ASP A 787 14.51 4.18 26.31
C ASP A 787 14.63 4.16 27.85
N LYS A 788 13.51 4.41 28.55
CA LYS A 788 13.49 4.39 30.02
C LYS A 788 13.30 2.95 30.48
N VAL A 789 14.34 2.41 31.12
CA VAL A 789 14.31 1.11 31.79
C VAL A 789 13.71 1.27 33.19
N LEU A 790 12.84 0.35 33.60
CA LEU A 790 12.29 0.28 34.96
C LEU A 790 13.43 0.13 35.98
N VAL A 791 13.57 1.12 36.87
CA VAL A 791 14.58 1.14 37.94
C VAL A 791 13.97 0.58 39.23
N ALA A 792 13.54 -0.68 39.23
CA ALA A 792 13.38 -1.53 40.42
C ALA A 792 12.58 -2.81 40.11
N GLY A 793 13.21 -3.97 40.37
CA GLY A 793 12.55 -5.20 40.80
C GLY A 793 11.72 -5.96 39.75
N GLU A 794 11.72 -7.28 39.87
CA GLU A 794 10.90 -8.18 39.05
C GLU A 794 9.41 -7.77 39.07
N ALA A 795 8.90 -7.40 37.88
CA ALA A 795 7.50 -7.26 37.51
C ALA A 795 6.58 -6.45 38.45
N LEU A 796 6.61 -5.11 38.36
CA LEU A 796 5.34 -4.37 38.48
C LEU A 796 4.52 -4.68 37.23
N LYS A 797 3.60 -5.64 37.31
CA LYS A 797 2.56 -5.83 36.30
C LYS A 797 1.84 -4.50 36.16
N ASP A 798 1.95 -3.87 34.98
CA ASP A 798 1.22 -2.64 34.68
C ASP A 798 -0.26 -2.81 35.06
N PHE A 799 -0.84 -1.78 35.67
CA PHE A 799 -2.25 -1.75 36.04
C PHE A 799 -2.88 -0.50 35.44
N GLU A 800 -3.93 -0.69 34.66
CA GLU A 800 -4.72 0.39 34.05
C GLU A 800 -5.99 0.62 34.88
N PRO A 801 -6.00 1.57 35.84
CA PRO A 801 -7.10 1.70 36.81
C PRO A 801 -8.43 2.09 36.18
N LEU A 802 -8.39 2.91 35.12
CA LEU A 802 -9.60 3.36 34.42
C LEU A 802 -9.94 2.47 33.23
N TYR A 803 -8.92 2.03 32.49
CA TYR A 803 -9.10 1.38 31.20
C TYR A 803 -9.21 -0.15 31.31
N GLY A 804 -8.60 -0.77 32.32
CA GLY A 804 -8.44 -2.22 32.39
C GLY A 804 -7.61 -2.77 31.23
N GLU A 805 -7.50 -4.09 31.15
CA GLU A 805 -6.73 -4.78 30.09
C GLU A 805 -7.30 -4.56 28.68
N PHE A 806 -8.61 -4.33 28.58
CA PHE A 806 -9.31 -4.17 27.32
C PHE A 806 -9.44 -2.71 26.87
N TYR A 807 -8.98 -1.72 27.64
CA TYR A 807 -9.22 -0.30 27.34
C TYR A 807 -10.70 -0.01 27.00
N LEU A 808 -11.00 1.04 26.23
CA LEU A 808 -12.39 1.30 25.79
C LEU A 808 -12.79 0.40 24.61
N PRO A 809 -14.10 0.20 24.37
CA PRO A 809 -14.59 -0.44 23.16
C PRO A 809 -14.22 0.34 21.88
N ARG A 810 -14.14 1.67 22.01
CA ARG A 810 -13.81 2.58 20.90
C ARG A 810 -13.29 3.92 21.41
N LYS A 811 -12.79 4.75 20.49
CA LYS A 811 -12.42 6.16 20.73
C LYS A 811 -13.46 6.93 21.54
N PHE A 812 -13.00 7.71 22.51
CA PHE A 812 -13.79 8.65 23.30
C PHE A 812 -13.28 10.08 23.10
N LYS A 813 -14.17 11.05 22.91
CA LYS A 813 -13.83 12.43 22.55
C LYS A 813 -14.50 13.41 23.49
N VAL A 814 -13.71 14.35 24.02
CA VAL A 814 -14.18 15.43 24.89
C VAL A 814 -14.00 16.78 24.21
N ALA A 815 -14.97 17.69 24.37
CA ALA A 815 -14.87 19.08 23.94
C ALA A 815 -15.44 20.04 25.00
N VAL A 816 -14.91 21.25 25.06
CA VAL A 816 -15.38 22.31 25.96
C VAL A 816 -15.73 23.55 25.14
N ALA A 817 -17.02 23.88 25.04
CA ALA A 817 -17.48 25.07 24.36
C ALA A 817 -17.68 26.22 25.33
N VAL A 818 -17.38 27.44 24.88
CA VAL A 818 -17.64 28.67 25.63
C VAL A 818 -18.67 29.50 24.88
N PRO A 819 -19.94 29.54 25.36
CA PRO A 819 -20.96 30.40 24.79
C PRO A 819 -20.53 31.88 24.71
N PRO A 820 -20.92 32.60 23.64
CA PRO A 820 -21.88 32.17 22.62
C PRO A 820 -21.25 31.42 21.43
N THR A 821 -20.00 30.95 21.56
CA THR A 821 -19.26 30.27 20.48
C THR A 821 -19.30 28.75 20.61
N ASN A 822 -19.49 28.06 19.49
CA ASN A 822 -19.40 26.59 19.39
C ASN A 822 -18.42 26.15 18.30
N ASP A 823 -17.27 26.82 18.19
CA ASP A 823 -16.15 26.50 17.30
C ASP A 823 -15.64 25.05 17.44
N VAL A 824 -15.75 24.47 18.64
CA VAL A 824 -15.37 23.08 18.93
C VAL A 824 -16.38 22.02 18.48
N ASP A 825 -17.56 22.43 17.99
CA ASP A 825 -18.68 21.55 17.69
C ASP A 825 -19.00 20.58 18.84
N VAL A 826 -19.33 21.13 20.01
CA VAL A 826 -19.49 20.39 21.27
C VAL A 826 -20.39 19.16 21.11
N PHE A 827 -21.48 19.27 20.35
CA PHE A 827 -22.43 18.20 20.10
C PHE A 827 -21.91 17.06 19.21
N ALA A 828 -20.74 17.18 18.59
CA ALA A 828 -20.13 16.12 17.78
C ALA A 828 -19.29 15.12 18.59
N ASN A 829 -19.18 15.33 19.91
CA ASN A 829 -18.25 14.64 20.81
C ASN A 829 -18.98 13.64 21.72
N ASP A 830 -18.27 12.59 22.17
CA ASP A 830 -18.86 11.62 23.10
C ASP A 830 -19.25 12.31 24.42
N LEU A 831 -18.45 13.29 24.84
CA LEU A 831 -18.69 14.18 25.96
C LEU A 831 -18.40 15.64 25.56
N GLY A 832 -19.31 16.52 25.90
CA GLY A 832 -19.22 17.96 25.73
C GLY A 832 -19.46 18.67 27.05
N PHE A 833 -18.64 19.66 27.36
CA PHE A 833 -18.86 20.60 28.45
C PHE A 833 -19.18 21.96 27.84
N ILE A 834 -20.27 22.58 28.27
CA ILE A 834 -20.68 23.91 27.81
C ILE A 834 -20.56 24.84 29.01
N ALA A 835 -19.60 25.76 28.97
CA ALA A 835 -19.32 26.67 30.07
C ALA A 835 -20.56 27.52 30.41
N ILE A 836 -20.85 27.65 31.70
CA ILE A 836 -21.88 28.54 32.23
C ILE A 836 -21.17 29.61 33.04
N VAL A 837 -21.38 30.85 32.64
CA VAL A 837 -20.86 32.03 33.34
C VAL A 837 -21.99 32.78 34.02
N ASP A 838 -21.66 33.51 35.08
CA ASP A 838 -22.58 34.46 35.71
C ASP A 838 -22.57 35.83 35.00
N GLU A 839 -23.27 36.80 35.58
CA GLU A 839 -23.38 38.17 35.04
C GLU A 839 -22.03 38.92 35.04
N ASP A 840 -21.12 38.55 35.95
CA ASP A 840 -19.77 39.12 36.04
C ASP A 840 -18.78 38.43 35.08
N GLY A 841 -19.22 37.36 34.39
CA GLY A 841 -18.42 36.59 33.44
C GLY A 841 -17.56 35.51 34.09
N GLU A 842 -17.80 35.16 35.36
CA GLU A 842 -17.07 34.12 36.07
C GLU A 842 -17.65 32.72 35.78
N LEU A 843 -16.76 31.74 35.61
CA LEU A 843 -17.15 30.35 35.36
C LEU A 843 -17.82 29.71 36.58
N GLN A 844 -19.11 29.39 36.45
CA GLN A 844 -19.91 28.73 37.49
C GLN A 844 -19.87 27.19 37.38
N GLY A 845 -19.51 26.66 36.22
CA GLY A 845 -19.48 25.23 35.92
C GLY A 845 -19.87 24.94 34.48
N PHE A 846 -20.37 23.73 34.23
CA PHE A 846 -20.62 23.25 32.88
C PHE A 846 -21.96 22.53 32.76
N ASN A 847 -22.71 22.84 31.71
CA ASN A 847 -23.69 21.89 31.18
C ASN A 847 -22.96 20.73 30.48
N ILE A 848 -23.49 19.53 30.64
CA ILE A 848 -22.91 18.30 30.13
C ILE A 848 -23.75 17.83 28.94
N ALA A 849 -23.12 17.63 27.78
CA ALA A 849 -23.71 16.99 26.61
C ALA A 849 -23.04 15.63 26.35
N ILE A 850 -23.79 14.58 26.05
CA ILE A 850 -23.24 13.23 25.81
C ILE A 850 -23.79 12.56 24.55
N GLY A 851 -22.98 11.69 23.95
CA GLY A 851 -23.42 10.79 22.87
C GLY A 851 -23.38 11.41 21.48
N GLY A 852 -22.56 12.43 21.27
CA GLY A 852 -22.22 12.91 19.93
C GLY A 852 -21.28 11.95 19.19
N GLY A 853 -21.47 11.81 17.88
CA GLY A 853 -20.55 11.02 17.07
C GLY A 853 -20.88 10.95 15.60
N MET A 854 -19.89 11.31 14.77
CA MET A 854 -20.06 11.50 13.33
C MET A 854 -19.97 10.23 12.49
N GLY A 855 -19.22 9.20 12.89
CA GLY A 855 -18.90 8.07 11.98
C GLY A 855 -20.12 7.25 11.53
N VAL A 856 -20.21 7.03 10.22
CA VAL A 856 -21.24 6.24 9.51
C VAL A 856 -20.53 5.23 8.60
N THR A 857 -21.23 4.16 8.21
CA THR A 857 -20.85 3.28 7.10
C THR A 857 -21.88 3.46 5.99
N HIS A 858 -21.45 3.75 4.76
CA HIS A 858 -22.35 3.88 3.61
C HIS A 858 -23.21 2.62 3.46
N GLY A 859 -24.49 2.80 3.11
CA GLY A 859 -25.47 1.72 2.97
C GLY A 859 -25.97 1.11 4.28
N ASN A 860 -25.16 1.05 5.35
CA ASN A 860 -25.57 0.45 6.61
C ASN A 860 -26.37 1.40 7.52
N LYS A 861 -27.69 1.29 7.45
CA LYS A 861 -28.65 2.08 8.24
C LYS A 861 -28.60 1.83 9.76
N LYS A 862 -27.96 0.75 10.23
CA LYS A 862 -27.67 0.52 11.66
C LYS A 862 -26.60 1.49 12.18
N THR A 863 -25.92 2.22 11.30
CA THR A 863 -24.96 3.27 11.65
C THR A 863 -25.45 4.64 11.21
N TYR A 864 -25.47 5.62 12.09
CA TYR A 864 -26.00 6.96 11.81
C TYR A 864 -25.26 8.02 12.64
N PRO A 865 -25.12 9.26 12.16
CA PRO A 865 -24.52 10.33 12.95
C PRO A 865 -25.49 10.74 14.09
N ARG A 866 -24.94 11.19 15.21
CA ARG A 866 -25.74 11.63 16.37
C ARG A 866 -25.15 12.91 16.96
N ILE A 867 -26.00 13.85 17.37
CA ILE A 867 -25.62 15.01 18.19
C ILE A 867 -25.69 14.65 19.68
N GLY A 868 -24.90 15.33 20.50
CA GLY A 868 -24.91 15.15 21.95
C GLY A 868 -26.23 15.60 22.58
N SER A 869 -26.72 14.86 23.58
CA SER A 869 -27.91 15.18 24.37
C SER A 869 -27.48 15.78 25.72
N LEU A 870 -28.18 16.80 26.21
CA LEU A 870 -27.89 17.39 27.52
C LEU A 870 -28.24 16.41 28.65
N LEU A 871 -27.30 16.18 29.56
CA LEU A 871 -27.41 15.25 30.68
C LEU A 871 -27.75 15.95 32.01
N GLY A 872 -27.16 17.13 32.22
CA GLY A 872 -27.26 17.88 33.47
C GLY A 872 -26.19 18.97 33.55
N PHE A 873 -25.95 19.45 34.76
CA PHE A 873 -24.93 20.44 35.10
C PHE A 873 -23.93 19.87 36.13
N CYS A 874 -22.68 20.30 36.08
CA CYS A 874 -21.69 20.05 37.15
C CYS A 874 -20.85 21.30 37.42
N THR A 875 -20.27 21.41 38.62
CA THR A 875 -19.29 22.46 38.92
C THR A 875 -17.95 22.17 38.22
N TYR A 876 -17.04 23.15 38.26
CA TYR A 876 -15.68 23.00 37.73
C TYR A 876 -14.97 21.79 38.36
N GLU A 877 -14.98 21.68 39.69
CA GLU A 877 -14.28 20.65 40.46
C GLU A 877 -14.83 19.24 40.21
N GLN A 878 -16.14 19.15 39.92
CA GLN A 878 -16.81 17.90 39.60
C GLN A 878 -16.48 17.40 38.19
N GLY A 879 -16.13 18.30 37.26
CA GLY A 879 -16.13 17.99 35.82
C GLY A 879 -15.20 16.84 35.40
N LYS A 880 -13.99 16.73 35.97
CA LYS A 880 -13.09 15.60 35.65
C LYS A 880 -13.60 14.24 36.14
N TYR A 881 -14.27 14.22 37.29
CA TYR A 881 -14.90 13.01 37.83
C TYR A 881 -16.16 12.63 37.05
N VAL A 882 -16.95 13.62 36.63
CA VAL A 882 -18.07 13.41 35.71
C VAL A 882 -17.57 12.81 34.38
N ALA A 883 -16.50 13.35 33.82
CA ALA A 883 -15.89 12.81 32.61
C ALA A 883 -15.41 11.36 32.79
N GLU A 884 -14.75 11.06 33.92
CA GLU A 884 -14.36 9.72 34.30
C GLU A 884 -15.56 8.77 34.35
N LYS A 885 -16.62 9.11 35.09
CA LYS A 885 -17.76 8.21 35.28
C LYS A 885 -18.53 7.99 33.98
N ILE A 886 -18.70 9.01 33.14
CA ILE A 886 -19.28 8.86 31.80
C ILE A 886 -18.44 7.91 30.93
N MET A 887 -17.10 8.03 30.99
CA MET A 887 -16.19 7.11 30.29
C MET A 887 -16.28 5.68 30.83
N LEU A 888 -16.39 5.50 32.15
CA LEU A 888 -16.53 4.17 32.78
C LEU A 888 -17.85 3.48 32.38
N VAL A 889 -18.97 4.20 32.38
CA VAL A 889 -20.24 3.65 31.87
C VAL A 889 -20.09 3.21 30.41
N GLN A 890 -19.41 4.00 29.57
CA GLN A 890 -19.12 3.59 28.19
C GLN A 890 -18.17 2.40 28.09
N ARG A 891 -17.17 2.29 28.98
CA ARG A 891 -16.24 1.16 29.03
C ARG A 891 -16.99 -0.15 29.32
N ASP A 892 -17.97 -0.09 30.22
CA ASP A 892 -18.66 -1.25 30.78
C ASP A 892 -19.88 -1.66 29.95
N HIS A 893 -20.60 -0.70 29.35
CA HIS A 893 -21.82 -0.97 28.58
C HIS A 893 -21.65 -0.86 27.06
N GLY A 894 -20.51 -0.37 26.56
CA GLY A 894 -20.26 -0.22 25.13
C GLY A 894 -20.08 -1.57 24.42
N ASN A 895 -20.63 -1.68 23.20
CA ASN A 895 -20.57 -2.92 22.41
C ASN A 895 -19.12 -3.23 22.01
N ARG A 896 -18.59 -4.37 22.43
CA ARG A 896 -17.24 -4.87 22.07
C ARG A 896 -17.25 -5.94 20.98
N VAL A 897 -18.43 -6.47 20.65
CA VAL A 897 -18.62 -7.49 19.61
C VAL A 897 -18.66 -6.83 18.23
N ASP A 898 -19.52 -5.83 18.04
CA ASP A 898 -19.58 -5.04 16.81
C ASP A 898 -18.94 -3.66 17.02
N ARG A 899 -17.73 -3.52 16.47
CA ARG A 899 -16.96 -2.27 16.51
C ARG A 899 -17.65 -1.10 15.79
N LYS A 900 -18.52 -1.36 14.80
CA LYS A 900 -19.31 -0.31 14.12
C LYS A 900 -20.38 0.27 15.06
N ASN A 901 -20.83 -0.50 16.04
CA ASN A 901 -21.79 -0.12 17.08
C ASN A 901 -21.14 0.24 18.45
N ALA A 902 -19.81 0.30 18.53
CA ALA A 902 -19.08 0.43 19.79
C ALA A 902 -18.99 1.85 20.40
N ARG A 903 -19.46 2.90 19.70
CA ARG A 903 -19.37 4.30 20.19
C ARG A 903 -20.48 4.63 21.18
N LEU A 904 -20.22 5.60 22.06
CA LEU A 904 -21.15 6.04 23.11
C LEU A 904 -22.54 6.38 22.57
N LYS A 905 -22.62 7.01 21.39
CA LYS A 905 -23.90 7.32 20.74
C LYS A 905 -24.88 6.13 20.67
N TYR A 906 -24.38 4.92 20.39
CA TYR A 906 -25.23 3.74 20.28
C TYR A 906 -25.54 3.12 21.65
N THR A 907 -24.59 3.19 22.59
CA THR A 907 -24.83 2.82 23.99
C THR A 907 -25.94 3.68 24.58
N LEU A 908 -25.90 4.99 24.34
CA LEU A 908 -26.89 5.95 24.80
C LEU A 908 -28.27 5.69 24.17
N ASP A 909 -28.33 5.44 22.87
CA ASP A 909 -29.61 5.14 22.21
C ASP A 909 -30.20 3.78 22.64
N ARG A 910 -29.37 2.82 23.03
CA ARG A 910 -29.81 1.52 23.57
C ARG A 910 -30.30 1.61 25.01
N LEU A 911 -29.59 2.35 25.87
CA LEU A 911 -29.95 2.51 27.28
C LEU A 911 -31.02 3.59 27.52
N GLY A 912 -31.19 4.50 26.56
CA GLY A 912 -31.93 5.74 26.77
C GLY A 912 -31.14 6.77 27.58
N LEU A 913 -31.50 8.05 27.46
CA LEU A 913 -30.81 9.14 28.16
C LEU A 913 -30.92 9.01 29.69
N ASP A 914 -32.12 8.73 30.20
CA ASP A 914 -32.37 8.59 31.64
C ASP A 914 -31.69 7.35 32.21
N GLY A 915 -31.71 6.23 31.47
CA GLY A 915 -31.02 5.00 31.87
C GLY A 915 -29.50 5.20 31.94
N TYR A 916 -28.91 5.87 30.95
CA TYR A 916 -27.48 6.22 30.97
C TYR A 916 -27.16 7.17 32.12
N LYS A 917 -28.00 8.19 32.35
CA LYS A 917 -27.85 9.15 33.46
C LYS A 917 -27.82 8.43 34.81
N ALA A 918 -28.73 7.49 35.04
CA ALA A 918 -28.82 6.73 36.28
C ALA A 918 -27.53 5.93 36.57
N GLU A 919 -26.93 5.28 35.57
CA GLU A 919 -25.64 4.57 35.77
C GLU A 919 -24.48 5.54 36.06
N VAL A 920 -24.47 6.71 35.44
CA VAL A 920 -23.46 7.76 35.75
C VAL A 920 -23.62 8.26 37.19
N GLU A 921 -24.84 8.64 37.59
CA GLU A 921 -25.14 9.16 38.93
C GLU A 921 -24.86 8.12 40.03
N LYS A 922 -25.13 6.84 39.75
CA LYS A 922 -24.78 5.72 40.63
C LYS A 922 -23.27 5.64 40.88
N LEU A 923 -22.43 5.84 39.85
CA LEU A 923 -20.98 5.87 40.01
C LEU A 923 -20.46 7.17 40.65
N LEU A 924 -21.18 8.28 40.52
CA LEU A 924 -20.86 9.56 41.13
C LEU A 924 -21.23 9.62 42.62
N GLY A 925 -22.29 8.90 43.02
CA GLY A 925 -22.86 8.97 44.37
C GLY A 925 -23.74 10.20 44.63
N TYR A 926 -24.07 10.96 43.57
CA TYR A 926 -24.96 12.12 43.63
C TYR A 926 -25.67 12.33 42.29
N THR A 927 -26.77 13.07 42.32
CA THR A 927 -27.57 13.42 41.13
C THR A 927 -27.07 14.70 40.48
N LEU A 928 -27.01 14.72 39.15
CA LEU A 928 -26.66 15.90 38.36
C LEU A 928 -27.86 16.87 38.29
N PRO A 929 -27.69 18.13 38.73
CA PRO A 929 -28.70 19.18 38.56
C PRO A 929 -29.12 19.34 37.08
N PRO A 930 -30.31 19.93 36.82
CA PRO A 930 -30.74 20.20 35.45
C PRO A 930 -29.78 21.17 34.74
N PRO A 931 -29.66 21.08 33.40
CA PRO A 931 -28.86 22.03 32.62
C PRO A 931 -29.33 23.47 32.84
N ARG A 932 -28.38 24.41 32.86
CA ARG A 932 -28.62 25.86 32.97
C ARG A 932 -28.82 26.50 31.58
N PRO A 933 -29.44 27.69 31.48
CA PRO A 933 -29.60 28.37 30.19
C PRO A 933 -28.26 28.73 29.53
N TYR A 934 -28.20 28.62 28.20
CA TYR A 934 -27.08 29.06 27.36
C TYR A 934 -27.59 29.39 25.95
N SER A 935 -26.80 30.10 25.15
CA SER A 935 -27.10 30.30 23.73
C SER A 935 -25.81 30.27 22.90
N PHE A 936 -25.87 29.71 21.70
CA PHE A 936 -24.80 29.80 20.72
C PHE A 936 -25.27 30.69 19.56
N ASN A 937 -24.40 31.58 19.09
CA ASN A 937 -24.65 32.45 17.94
C ASN A 937 -23.53 32.42 16.89
N ARG A 938 -22.49 31.59 17.07
CA ARG A 938 -21.41 31.42 16.10
C ARG A 938 -20.72 30.04 16.19
N ASN A 939 -20.18 29.58 15.07
CA ASN A 939 -19.36 28.35 14.94
C ASN A 939 -17.99 28.61 14.27
N ILE A 940 -17.81 29.80 13.71
CA ILE A 940 -16.59 30.22 13.02
C ILE A 940 -15.57 30.81 14.01
N ASP A 941 -14.29 30.80 13.62
CA ASP A 941 -13.22 31.42 14.38
C ASP A 941 -13.27 32.97 14.30
N ASP A 942 -12.75 33.64 15.32
CA ASP A 942 -12.64 35.10 15.36
C ASP A 942 -11.39 35.55 14.57
N PHE A 943 -11.49 35.67 13.25
CA PHE A 943 -10.40 36.07 12.36
C PHE A 943 -9.88 37.49 12.64
N GLY A 944 -8.59 37.71 12.41
CA GLY A 944 -7.94 39.01 12.52
C GLY A 944 -7.50 39.39 13.93
N TRP A 945 -7.30 40.70 14.13
CA TRP A 945 -6.79 41.26 15.39
C TRP A 945 -7.91 41.45 16.42
N HIS A 946 -7.67 40.97 17.63
CA HIS A 946 -8.53 41.16 18.80
C HIS A 946 -7.70 41.54 20.02
N THR A 947 -8.28 42.33 20.94
CA THR A 947 -7.66 42.64 22.23
C THR A 947 -8.41 41.88 23.33
N GLY A 948 -7.67 41.12 24.12
CA GLY A 948 -8.20 40.38 25.27
C GLY A 948 -8.53 41.29 26.45
N GLN A 949 -9.32 40.77 27.40
CA GLN A 949 -9.64 41.44 28.67
C GLN A 949 -8.40 41.82 29.50
N ASP A 950 -7.28 41.13 29.29
CA ASP A 950 -5.99 41.39 29.94
C ASP A 950 -5.14 42.44 29.19
N GLY A 951 -5.67 43.06 28.14
CA GLY A 951 -5.00 44.09 27.35
C GLY A 951 -3.96 43.56 26.36
N LYS A 952 -3.78 42.24 26.26
CA LYS A 952 -2.92 41.60 25.24
C LYS A 952 -3.66 41.50 23.91
N HIS A 953 -2.89 41.34 22.85
CA HIS A 953 -3.40 41.26 21.47
C HIS A 953 -3.30 39.84 20.95
N HIS A 954 -4.25 39.49 20.09
CA HIS A 954 -4.40 38.16 19.52
C HIS A 954 -4.63 38.30 18.01
N PHE A 955 -4.02 37.44 17.20
CA PHE A 955 -4.26 37.41 15.76
C PHE A 955 -4.62 36.01 15.29
N THR A 956 -5.85 35.83 14.80
CA THR A 956 -6.29 34.57 14.20
C THR A 956 -6.13 34.64 12.69
N MET A 957 -5.33 33.74 12.12
CA MET A 957 -5.06 33.67 10.69
C MET A 957 -5.79 32.49 10.05
N PHE A 958 -6.14 32.64 8.78
CA PHE A 958 -6.68 31.56 7.99
C PHE A 958 -5.58 30.61 7.52
N ILE A 959 -5.84 29.30 7.65
CA ILE A 959 -5.00 28.23 7.12
C ILE A 959 -5.90 27.26 6.38
N GLU A 960 -5.77 27.19 5.06
CA GLU A 960 -6.63 26.35 4.24
C GLU A 960 -6.44 24.88 4.62
N ASN A 961 -7.52 24.26 5.13
CA ASN A 961 -7.54 22.90 5.65
C ASN A 961 -6.49 22.59 6.74
N GLY A 962 -5.90 23.62 7.37
CA GLY A 962 -4.84 23.46 8.37
C GLY A 962 -3.53 22.87 7.86
N ARG A 963 -3.27 22.88 6.54
CA ARG A 963 -1.98 22.43 6.00
C ARG A 963 -0.93 23.54 6.20
N VAL A 964 0.13 23.23 6.93
CA VAL A 964 1.26 24.15 7.13
C VAL A 964 2.42 23.69 6.24
N GLN A 965 2.65 24.43 5.16
CA GLN A 965 3.68 24.18 4.16
C GLN A 965 4.08 25.50 3.49
N ASP A 966 5.28 25.57 2.91
CA ASP A 966 5.64 26.66 2.01
C ASP A 966 5.20 26.32 0.58
N GLU A 967 4.67 27.31 -0.14
CA GLU A 967 4.30 27.22 -1.55
C GLU A 967 5.01 28.32 -2.35
N PRO A 968 5.19 28.17 -3.68
CA PRO A 968 5.76 29.23 -4.50
C PRO A 968 5.05 30.58 -4.31
N GLY A 969 5.75 31.57 -3.74
CA GLY A 969 5.22 32.92 -3.45
C GLY A 969 4.41 33.06 -2.15
N ARG A 970 4.31 31.98 -1.35
CA ARG A 970 3.64 31.92 -0.03
C ARG A 970 4.49 31.11 0.95
N GLU A 971 5.38 31.79 1.67
CA GLU A 971 6.27 31.20 2.67
C GLU A 971 5.57 31.03 4.03
N PHE A 972 4.47 30.29 4.06
CA PHE A 972 3.58 30.18 5.21
C PHE A 972 4.23 29.46 6.41
N LYS A 973 4.87 28.31 6.19
CA LYS A 973 5.60 27.55 7.23
C LYS A 973 6.79 28.35 7.74
N THR A 974 7.57 28.92 6.82
CA THR A 974 8.72 29.76 7.16
C THR A 974 8.31 31.00 7.95
N GLY A 975 7.24 31.68 7.58
CA GLY A 975 6.74 32.85 8.31
C GLY A 975 6.32 32.53 9.74
N LEU A 976 5.64 31.40 9.95
CA LEU A 976 5.26 30.93 11.28
C LEU A 976 6.48 30.55 12.14
N ARG A 977 7.51 29.94 11.55
CA ARG A 977 8.79 29.71 12.23
C ARG A 977 9.45 31.03 12.67
N GLU A 978 9.47 32.06 11.82
CA GLU A 978 10.05 33.36 12.20
C GLU A 978 9.25 34.08 13.29
N ILE A 979 7.92 33.97 13.28
CA ILE A 979 7.07 34.46 14.36
C ILE A 979 7.37 33.70 15.66
N ALA A 980 7.48 32.37 15.60
CA ALA A 980 7.76 31.55 16.79
C ALA A 980 9.11 31.88 17.45
N LYS A 981 10.12 32.32 16.69
CA LYS A 981 11.42 32.73 17.25
C LYS A 981 11.35 33.98 18.15
N VAL A 982 10.38 34.86 17.92
CA VAL A 982 10.28 36.16 18.63
C VAL A 982 9.05 36.26 19.53
N HIS A 983 8.03 35.43 19.28
CA HIS A 983 6.79 35.43 20.04
C HIS A 983 7.03 34.95 21.48
N LYS A 984 6.40 35.62 22.45
CA LYS A 984 6.53 35.32 23.89
C LYS A 984 5.24 34.78 24.50
N GLY A 985 4.14 34.79 23.74
CA GLY A 985 2.85 34.27 24.15
C GLY A 985 2.70 32.79 23.79
N ALA A 986 1.55 32.43 23.23
CA ALA A 986 1.30 31.07 22.75
C ALA A 986 0.70 31.06 21.35
N PHE A 987 0.69 29.89 20.73
CA PHE A 987 -0.14 29.56 19.58
C PHE A 987 -1.34 28.75 20.04
N ARG A 988 -2.53 29.01 19.49
CA ARG A 988 -3.74 28.21 19.74
C ARG A 988 -4.24 27.64 18.42
N LEU A 989 -4.23 26.32 18.31
CA LEU A 989 -4.75 25.59 17.15
C LEU A 989 -6.27 25.51 17.28
N THR A 990 -7.01 25.93 16.27
CA THR A 990 -8.49 25.96 16.33
C THR A 990 -9.11 24.64 15.87
N ALA A 991 -10.34 24.37 16.30
CA ALA A 991 -11.08 23.18 15.86
C ALA A 991 -11.54 23.29 14.39
N ASN A 992 -11.46 24.48 13.80
CA ASN A 992 -11.66 24.75 12.37
C ASN A 992 -10.37 24.70 11.55
N GLN A 993 -9.27 24.21 12.15
CA GLN A 993 -7.98 23.97 11.49
C GLN A 993 -7.20 25.24 11.15
N HIS A 994 -7.38 26.29 11.94
CA HIS A 994 -6.67 27.55 11.81
C HIS A 994 -5.72 27.77 13.00
N LEU A 995 -5.04 28.91 12.99
CA LEU A 995 -4.03 29.23 13.99
C LEU A 995 -4.24 30.62 14.56
N LEU A 996 -4.12 30.72 15.87
CA LEU A 996 -4.19 31.97 16.61
C LEU A 996 -2.83 32.23 17.26
N VAL A 997 -2.24 33.40 16.98
CA VAL A 997 -1.08 33.93 17.71
C VAL A 997 -1.61 34.71 18.91
N SER A 998 -1.51 34.15 20.11
CA SER A 998 -2.15 34.70 21.32
C SER A 998 -1.17 35.40 22.25
N ASP A 999 -1.70 36.27 23.10
CA ASP A 999 -0.99 36.83 24.24
C ASP A 999 0.19 37.75 23.84
N ILE A 1000 0.01 38.49 22.75
CA ILE A 1000 1.00 39.45 22.23
C ILE A 1000 0.93 40.72 23.09
N ALA A 1001 2.04 41.07 23.75
CA ALA A 1001 2.12 42.32 24.50
C ALA A 1001 2.08 43.54 23.55
N SER A 1002 1.50 44.67 23.99
CA SER A 1002 1.43 45.90 23.19
C SER A 1002 2.80 46.37 22.67
N ALA A 1003 3.89 46.10 23.40
CA ALA A 1003 5.25 46.43 22.99
C ALA A 1003 5.77 45.58 21.81
N ASP A 1004 5.31 44.33 21.69
CA ASP A 1004 5.73 43.40 20.64
C ASP A 1004 4.81 43.47 19.40
N LEU A 1005 3.65 44.14 19.51
CA LEU A 1005 2.65 44.24 18.45
C LEU A 1005 3.19 44.76 17.10
N PRO A 1006 4.02 45.83 17.03
CA PRO A 1006 4.56 46.30 15.74
C PRO A 1006 5.44 45.26 15.05
N LEU A 1007 6.22 44.49 15.82
CA LEU A 1007 7.09 43.44 15.29
C LEU A 1007 6.28 42.30 14.69
N ILE A 1008 5.27 41.81 15.42
CA ILE A 1008 4.42 40.71 14.94
C ILE A 1008 3.63 41.14 13.70
N LYS A 1009 3.09 42.37 13.66
CA LYS A 1009 2.43 42.91 12.45
C LYS A 1009 3.37 42.94 11.25
N SER A 1010 4.62 43.38 11.44
CA SER A 1010 5.63 43.39 10.38
C SER A 1010 5.91 41.99 9.84
N LEU A 1011 6.06 40.98 10.71
CA LEU A 1011 6.28 39.59 10.31
C LEU A 1011 5.08 38.99 9.59
N LEU A 1012 3.87 39.18 10.13
CA LEU A 1012 2.65 38.70 9.48
C LEU A 1012 2.51 39.29 8.08
N SER A 1013 2.76 40.59 7.92
CA SER A 1013 2.70 41.26 6.62
C SER A 1013 3.80 40.80 5.66
N LYS A 1014 5.05 40.66 6.14
CA LYS A 1014 6.19 40.17 5.35
C LYS A 1014 5.90 38.82 4.71
N TYR A 1015 5.28 37.91 5.46
CA TYR A 1015 4.97 36.55 5.04
C TYR A 1015 3.52 36.38 4.52
N LYS A 1016 2.76 37.48 4.38
CA LYS A 1016 1.35 37.50 3.92
C LYS A 1016 0.41 36.63 4.77
N LEU A 1017 0.73 36.45 6.03
CA LEU A 1017 -0.07 35.72 7.02
C LEU A 1017 -1.24 36.55 7.56
N ASP A 1018 -1.25 37.85 7.27
CA ASP A 1018 -2.32 38.80 7.62
C ASP A 1018 -3.41 38.94 6.55
N ASN A 1019 -3.39 38.14 5.48
CA ASN A 1019 -4.44 38.15 4.48
C ASN A 1019 -5.75 37.58 5.05
N LEU A 1020 -6.79 38.41 5.11
CA LEU A 1020 -8.13 38.04 5.55
C LEU A 1020 -9.21 38.25 4.47
N SER A 1021 -8.81 38.57 3.23
CA SER A 1021 -9.74 38.89 2.14
C SER A 1021 -10.37 37.63 1.50
N TYR A 1022 -10.88 36.74 2.33
CA TYR A 1022 -11.54 35.51 1.94
C TYR A 1022 -13.07 35.65 2.04
N THR A 1023 -13.79 34.83 1.27
CA THR A 1023 -15.25 34.77 1.33
C THR A 1023 -15.71 34.13 2.64
N GLY A 1024 -16.91 34.49 3.10
CA GLY A 1024 -17.52 33.89 4.29
C GLY A 1024 -17.62 32.37 4.17
N LEU A 1025 -17.91 31.86 2.96
CA LEU A 1025 -17.90 30.44 2.61
C LEU A 1025 -16.54 29.78 2.89
N ARG A 1026 -15.44 30.34 2.37
CA ARG A 1026 -14.10 29.75 2.52
C ARG A 1026 -13.64 29.72 3.98
N LEU A 1027 -13.91 30.81 4.72
CA LEU A 1027 -13.56 30.93 6.15
C LEU A 1027 -14.34 29.93 7.03
N SER A 1028 -15.52 29.47 6.61
CA SER A 1028 -16.30 28.44 7.31
C SER A 1028 -16.15 27.03 6.73
N SER A 1029 -15.17 26.81 5.85
CA SER A 1029 -14.99 25.54 5.15
C SER A 1029 -13.86 24.69 5.72
N SER A 1030 -14.05 23.37 5.73
CA SER A 1030 -13.01 22.43 6.19
C SER A 1030 -13.05 21.07 5.51
N ALA A 1031 -11.87 20.47 5.33
CA ALA A 1031 -11.69 19.13 4.79
C ALA A 1031 -10.79 18.23 5.65
N CYS A 1032 -11.05 16.92 5.56
CA CYS A 1032 -10.15 15.92 6.12
C CYS A 1032 -9.01 15.62 5.14
N VAL A 1033 -7.94 14.96 5.62
CA VAL A 1033 -6.78 14.59 4.80
C VAL A 1033 -7.19 13.82 3.54
N ALA A 1034 -7.92 12.71 3.71
CA ALA A 1034 -8.21 11.76 2.63
C ALA A 1034 -6.92 11.28 1.93
N PHE A 1035 -6.88 11.28 0.61
CA PHE A 1035 -5.68 10.91 -0.15
C PHE A 1035 -4.53 11.91 0.06
N PRO A 1036 -3.26 11.48 -0.11
CA PRO A 1036 -2.84 10.12 -0.49
C PRO A 1036 -2.65 9.17 0.70
N THR A 1037 -2.60 9.68 1.93
CA THR A 1037 -2.11 8.89 3.08
C THR A 1037 -3.21 8.17 3.88
N CYS A 1038 -4.47 8.60 3.78
CA CYS A 1038 -5.55 7.92 4.51
C CYS A 1038 -5.89 6.59 3.84
N GLY A 1039 -5.58 5.47 4.50
CA GLY A 1039 -5.96 4.13 4.05
C GLY A 1039 -7.46 3.84 4.00
N LEU A 1040 -8.32 4.79 4.41
CA LEU A 1040 -9.79 4.67 4.37
C LEU A 1040 -10.46 5.63 3.36
N ALA A 1041 -9.68 6.46 2.65
CA ALA A 1041 -10.26 7.42 1.71
C ALA A 1041 -10.89 6.70 0.50
N MET A 1042 -12.11 7.14 0.14
CA MET A 1042 -12.87 6.70 -1.04
C MET A 1042 -12.86 7.76 -2.14
N ALA A 1043 -12.82 9.05 -1.75
CA ALA A 1043 -12.71 10.20 -2.65
C ALA A 1043 -11.71 11.23 -2.08
N GLU A 1044 -11.34 12.21 -2.90
CA GLU A 1044 -10.55 13.36 -2.48
C GLU A 1044 -11.26 14.20 -1.40
N SER A 1045 -10.49 14.99 -0.66
CA SER A 1045 -11.05 15.92 0.32
C SER A 1045 -10.17 17.16 0.45
N GLU A 1046 -9.06 17.10 1.17
CA GLU A 1046 -8.17 18.26 1.38
C GLU A 1046 -7.64 18.86 0.08
N ARG A 1047 -7.22 18.02 -0.88
CA ARG A 1047 -6.69 18.47 -2.17
C ARG A 1047 -7.76 19.06 -3.10
N TYR A 1048 -9.01 18.64 -2.93
CA TYR A 1048 -10.11 18.97 -3.84
C TYR A 1048 -10.99 20.11 -3.34
N LEU A 1049 -11.21 20.22 -2.03
CA LEU A 1049 -12.10 21.24 -1.46
C LEU A 1049 -11.75 22.67 -1.92
N PRO A 1050 -10.48 23.11 -1.96
CA PRO A 1050 -10.15 24.46 -2.45
C PRO A 1050 -10.67 24.74 -3.87
N LEU A 1051 -10.54 23.77 -4.79
CA LEU A 1051 -10.99 23.88 -6.17
C LEU A 1051 -12.52 23.97 -6.28
N LEU A 1052 -13.24 23.23 -5.43
CA LEU A 1052 -14.70 23.33 -5.37
C LEU A 1052 -15.12 24.68 -4.78
N ILE A 1053 -14.45 25.14 -3.73
CA ILE A 1053 -14.74 26.43 -3.08
C ILE A 1053 -14.52 27.59 -4.05
N ASP A 1054 -13.45 27.60 -4.86
CA ASP A 1054 -13.22 28.62 -5.91
C ASP A 1054 -14.46 28.79 -6.83
N LYS A 1055 -15.11 27.67 -7.17
CA LYS A 1055 -16.28 27.67 -8.06
C LYS A 1055 -17.55 28.08 -7.34
N VAL A 1056 -17.78 27.60 -6.11
CA VAL A 1056 -18.98 27.92 -5.33
C VAL A 1056 -18.93 29.36 -4.80
N GLU A 1057 -17.76 29.87 -4.42
CA GLU A 1057 -17.63 31.24 -3.93
C GLU A 1057 -17.95 32.26 -5.02
N LYS A 1058 -17.59 31.98 -6.28
CA LYS A 1058 -18.03 32.80 -7.42
C LYS A 1058 -19.55 32.88 -7.53
N LEU A 1059 -20.26 31.76 -7.31
CA LEU A 1059 -21.73 31.76 -7.26
C LEU A 1059 -22.25 32.60 -6.10
N CYS A 1060 -21.62 32.56 -4.92
CA CYS A 1060 -21.97 33.42 -3.80
C CYS A 1060 -21.76 34.90 -4.16
N GLU A 1061 -20.63 35.26 -4.76
CA GLU A 1061 -20.30 36.64 -5.15
C GLU A 1061 -21.26 37.21 -6.19
N GLU A 1062 -21.57 36.44 -7.24
CA GLU A 1062 -22.54 36.83 -8.28
C GLU A 1062 -23.94 37.11 -7.71
N ASN A 1063 -24.25 36.56 -6.53
CA ASN A 1063 -25.52 36.76 -5.82
C ASN A 1063 -25.39 37.67 -4.59
N GLY A 1064 -24.26 38.38 -4.41
CA GLY A 1064 -24.08 39.35 -3.32
C GLY A 1064 -23.82 38.74 -1.95
N LEU A 1065 -23.46 37.46 -1.87
CA LEU A 1065 -23.26 36.67 -0.65
C LEU A 1065 -21.78 36.50 -0.25
N ARG A 1066 -20.89 37.39 -0.71
CA ARG A 1066 -19.43 37.29 -0.44
C ARG A 1066 -19.10 37.14 1.05
N HIS A 1067 -19.82 37.86 1.90
CA HIS A 1067 -19.59 37.91 3.34
C HIS A 1067 -20.46 36.96 4.15
N ASP A 1068 -21.40 36.28 3.49
CA ASP A 1068 -22.28 35.32 4.14
C ASP A 1068 -21.53 34.01 4.40
N SER A 1069 -21.57 33.57 5.65
CA SER A 1069 -20.97 32.32 6.07
C SER A 1069 -21.94 31.18 5.80
N ILE A 1070 -21.53 30.26 4.93
CA ILE A 1070 -22.21 28.99 4.68
C ILE A 1070 -21.26 27.89 5.12
N VAL A 1071 -21.59 27.15 6.17
CA VAL A 1071 -20.71 26.11 6.72
C VAL A 1071 -20.70 24.93 5.75
N MET A 1072 -19.62 24.83 4.97
CA MET A 1072 -19.40 23.76 4.00
C MET A 1072 -18.29 22.82 4.46
N ARG A 1073 -18.54 21.51 4.51
CA ARG A 1073 -17.51 20.55 4.97
C ARG A 1073 -17.40 19.34 4.07
N MET A 1074 -16.18 18.87 3.86
CA MET A 1074 -15.89 17.74 2.99
C MET A 1074 -15.12 16.65 3.72
N THR A 1075 -15.48 15.39 3.48
CA THR A 1075 -14.70 14.24 3.93
C THR A 1075 -14.60 13.18 2.86
N GLY A 1076 -13.44 12.55 2.71
CA GLY A 1076 -13.22 11.55 1.66
C GLY A 1076 -13.86 10.17 1.92
N CYS A 1077 -14.53 9.96 3.06
CA CYS A 1077 -15.21 8.71 3.42
C CYS A 1077 -16.23 8.96 4.56
N PRO A 1078 -17.17 8.03 4.85
CA PRO A 1078 -18.26 8.26 5.81
C PRO A 1078 -17.85 8.29 7.29
N ASN A 1079 -16.55 8.17 7.60
CA ASN A 1079 -16.04 8.32 8.97
C ASN A 1079 -16.26 9.72 9.57
N GLY A 1080 -16.41 10.76 8.72
CA GLY A 1080 -16.78 12.10 9.15
C GLY A 1080 -15.69 12.87 9.91
N CYS A 1081 -14.41 12.75 9.49
CA CYS A 1081 -13.27 13.36 10.17
C CYS A 1081 -13.31 14.91 10.20
N ALA A 1082 -13.89 15.54 9.19
CA ALA A 1082 -14.14 16.99 9.14
C ALA A 1082 -15.53 17.37 9.65
N ARG A 1083 -16.21 16.50 10.41
CA ARG A 1083 -17.54 16.77 10.99
C ARG A 1083 -18.59 17.24 9.96
N PRO A 1084 -18.75 16.52 8.82
CA PRO A 1084 -19.62 16.95 7.73
C PRO A 1084 -21.10 16.91 8.10
N TYR A 1085 -21.51 16.02 9.01
CA TYR A 1085 -22.92 15.77 9.30
C TYR A 1085 -23.65 16.87 10.08
N ILE A 1086 -22.91 17.86 10.56
CA ILE A 1086 -23.43 19.04 11.27
C ILE A 1086 -23.15 20.35 10.51
N ALA A 1087 -22.70 20.25 9.26
CA ALA A 1087 -22.52 21.38 8.36
C ALA A 1087 -23.82 21.68 7.60
N GLU A 1088 -24.04 22.93 7.21
CA GLU A 1088 -25.23 23.35 6.46
C GLU A 1088 -25.29 22.67 5.08
N VAL A 1089 -24.12 22.55 4.44
CA VAL A 1089 -23.90 21.76 3.23
C VAL A 1089 -22.65 20.89 3.40
N ALA A 1090 -22.72 19.64 2.98
CA ALA A 1090 -21.57 18.75 3.10
C ALA A 1090 -21.42 17.74 1.98
N PHE A 1091 -20.18 17.28 1.79
CA PHE A 1091 -19.82 16.28 0.82
C PHE A 1091 -19.08 15.12 1.49
N VAL A 1092 -19.59 13.90 1.33
CA VAL A 1092 -19.02 12.68 1.91
C VAL A 1092 -18.64 11.73 0.79
N GLY A 1093 -17.35 11.47 0.61
CA GLY A 1093 -16.80 10.65 -0.47
C GLY A 1093 -17.41 9.25 -0.51
N LYS A 1094 -17.82 8.83 -1.71
CA LYS A 1094 -18.38 7.50 -2.00
C LYS A 1094 -17.46 6.69 -2.93
N ALA A 1095 -16.86 7.37 -3.91
CA ALA A 1095 -15.90 6.82 -4.87
C ALA A 1095 -15.04 7.98 -5.45
N PRO A 1096 -13.96 7.72 -6.20
CA PRO A 1096 -13.17 8.80 -6.81
C PRO A 1096 -14.06 9.79 -7.59
N GLY A 1097 -13.95 11.09 -7.27
CA GLY A 1097 -14.74 12.15 -7.90
C GLY A 1097 -16.24 12.20 -7.54
N THR A 1098 -16.72 11.31 -6.65
CA THR A 1098 -18.15 11.15 -6.35
C THR A 1098 -18.43 11.27 -4.85
N TYR A 1099 -19.46 12.05 -4.50
CA TYR A 1099 -19.79 12.38 -3.11
C TYR A 1099 -21.28 12.22 -2.83
N SER A 1100 -21.64 11.82 -1.61
CA SER A 1100 -22.98 12.10 -1.07
C SER A 1100 -23.05 13.58 -0.70
N MET A 1101 -24.10 14.26 -1.14
CA MET A 1101 -24.40 15.66 -0.80
C MET A 1101 -25.46 15.72 0.30
N LEU A 1102 -25.16 16.46 1.36
CA LEU A 1102 -26.00 16.58 2.54
C LEU A 1102 -26.39 18.04 2.77
N LEU A 1103 -27.62 18.28 3.22
CA LEU A 1103 -28.19 19.63 3.45
C LEU A 1103 -28.98 19.70 4.77
N GLY A 1104 -29.13 20.91 5.30
CA GLY A 1104 -30.05 21.20 6.42
C GLY A 1104 -29.43 21.13 7.81
N GLY A 1105 -28.09 21.04 7.90
CA GLY A 1105 -27.39 21.15 9.18
C GLY A 1105 -27.57 22.53 9.80
N GLY A 1106 -27.49 22.63 11.12
CA GLY A 1106 -27.62 23.90 11.81
C GLY A 1106 -26.30 24.67 11.79
N TYR A 1107 -26.34 25.99 11.54
CA TYR A 1107 -25.14 26.85 11.47
C TYR A 1107 -24.26 26.78 12.73
N TYR A 1108 -24.85 26.59 13.91
CA TYR A 1108 -24.12 26.49 15.18
C TYR A 1108 -23.67 25.06 15.52
N GLY A 1109 -23.84 24.09 14.63
CA GLY A 1109 -23.54 22.68 14.88
C GLY A 1109 -24.56 21.98 15.79
N GLN A 1110 -25.75 22.57 15.94
CA GLN A 1110 -26.83 22.12 16.84
C GLN A 1110 -27.83 21.13 16.18
N ARG A 1111 -27.72 20.92 14.87
CA ARG A 1111 -28.63 20.05 14.10
C ARG A 1111 -27.87 19.29 13.02
N LEU A 1112 -28.23 18.01 12.84
CA LEU A 1112 -27.70 17.18 11.77
C LEU A 1112 -28.32 17.58 10.42
N ASN A 1113 -27.51 17.59 9.36
CA ASN A 1113 -28.02 17.59 7.98
C ASN A 1113 -28.64 16.23 7.62
N LYS A 1114 -29.22 16.10 6.43
CA LYS A 1114 -29.70 14.84 5.83
C LYS A 1114 -29.10 14.65 4.45
N ILE A 1115 -29.13 13.42 3.96
CA ILE A 1115 -28.72 13.12 2.60
C ILE A 1115 -29.73 13.74 1.62
N TYR A 1116 -29.28 14.74 0.87
CA TYR A 1116 -30.05 15.37 -0.20
C TYR A 1116 -29.91 14.59 -1.50
N ARG A 1117 -28.67 14.19 -1.85
CA ARG A 1117 -28.36 13.29 -2.97
C ARG A 1117 -27.28 12.33 -2.53
N GLU A 1118 -27.45 11.03 -2.75
CA GLU A 1118 -26.45 10.05 -2.30
C GLU A 1118 -25.18 10.03 -3.14
N SER A 1119 -25.25 10.54 -4.36
CA SER A 1119 -24.14 10.52 -5.32
C SER A 1119 -24.25 11.71 -6.24
N VAL A 1120 -23.23 12.56 -6.21
CA VAL A 1120 -23.06 13.71 -7.08
C VAL A 1120 -21.58 13.84 -7.48
N THR A 1121 -21.37 14.26 -8.72
CA THR A 1121 -20.10 14.69 -9.30
C THR A 1121 -19.99 16.22 -9.23
N GLU A 1122 -18.81 16.78 -9.47
CA GLU A 1122 -18.62 18.24 -9.43
C GLU A 1122 -19.61 19.02 -10.32
N PRO A 1123 -19.83 18.66 -11.60
CA PRO A 1123 -20.77 19.40 -12.43
C PRO A 1123 -22.20 19.39 -11.85
N GLU A 1124 -22.62 18.27 -11.29
CA GLU A 1124 -23.93 18.12 -10.64
C GLU A 1124 -24.01 18.95 -9.35
N ILE A 1125 -22.93 18.99 -8.55
CA ILE A 1125 -22.84 19.85 -7.36
C ILE A 1125 -23.11 21.30 -7.75
N LEU A 1126 -22.44 21.80 -8.79
CA LEU A 1126 -22.57 23.19 -9.22
C LEU A 1126 -23.95 23.47 -9.84
N ALA A 1127 -24.50 22.53 -10.60
CA ALA A 1127 -25.84 22.63 -11.18
C ALA A 1127 -26.95 22.67 -10.10
N ILE A 1128 -26.74 21.97 -8.98
CA ILE A 1128 -27.64 21.99 -7.83
C ILE A 1128 -27.47 23.29 -7.02
N LEU A 1129 -26.23 23.65 -6.68
CA LEU A 1129 -25.96 24.78 -5.79
C LEU A 1129 -26.21 26.14 -6.45
N GLY A 1130 -25.95 26.31 -7.75
CA GLY A 1130 -26.16 27.58 -8.46
C GLY A 1130 -27.55 28.18 -8.27
N PRO A 1131 -28.64 27.51 -8.69
CA PRO A 1131 -30.00 28.01 -8.47
C PRO A 1131 -30.38 28.08 -6.99
N MET A 1132 -29.88 27.17 -6.16
CA MET A 1132 -30.17 27.14 -4.71
C MET A 1132 -29.60 28.35 -3.97
N ILE A 1133 -28.35 28.72 -4.26
CA ILE A 1133 -27.66 29.89 -3.69
C ILE A 1133 -28.32 31.18 -4.17
N LYS A 1134 -28.68 31.26 -5.46
CA LYS A 1134 -29.45 32.40 -5.99
C LYS A 1134 -30.79 32.55 -5.27
N ARG A 1135 -31.50 31.45 -5.04
CA ARG A 1135 -32.78 31.46 -4.31
C ARG A 1135 -32.59 31.87 -2.86
N TYR A 1136 -31.55 31.38 -2.19
CA TYR A 1136 -31.19 31.80 -0.84
C TYR A 1136 -30.96 33.31 -0.77
N ALA A 1137 -30.20 33.89 -1.70
CA ALA A 1137 -29.96 35.33 -1.75
C ALA A 1137 -31.26 36.16 -1.86
N LEU A 1138 -32.23 35.67 -2.62
CA LEU A 1138 -33.49 36.38 -2.90
C LEU A 1138 -34.58 36.16 -1.86
N GLU A 1139 -34.65 34.97 -1.26
CA GLU A 1139 -35.80 34.52 -0.46
C GLU A 1139 -35.49 34.34 1.03
N ARG A 1140 -34.22 34.45 1.46
CA ARG A 1140 -33.88 34.32 2.88
C ARG A 1140 -34.58 35.37 3.73
N ARG A 1141 -34.93 34.98 4.95
CA ARG A 1141 -35.36 35.93 5.98
C ARG A 1141 -34.13 36.65 6.55
N GLU A 1142 -34.34 37.79 7.18
CA GLU A 1142 -33.27 38.53 7.84
C GLU A 1142 -32.58 37.65 8.90
N GLY A 1143 -31.25 37.52 8.79
CA GLY A 1143 -30.43 36.69 9.69
C GLY A 1143 -30.60 35.18 9.54
N GLU A 1144 -31.34 34.69 8.53
CA GLU A 1144 -31.56 33.25 8.32
C GLU A 1144 -30.32 32.57 7.73
N PRO A 1145 -29.72 31.57 8.41
CA PRO A 1145 -28.62 30.79 7.85
C PRO A 1145 -29.06 29.88 6.70
N PHE A 1146 -28.12 29.51 5.82
CA PHE A 1146 -28.38 28.69 4.64
C PHE A 1146 -29.01 27.34 4.97
N GLY A 1147 -28.55 26.66 6.02
CA GLY A 1147 -29.09 25.38 6.47
C GLY A 1147 -30.56 25.47 6.91
N ASP A 1148 -30.95 26.55 7.59
CA ASP A 1148 -32.34 26.79 7.96
C ASP A 1148 -33.20 27.15 6.75
N PHE A 1149 -32.66 27.95 5.84
CA PHE A 1149 -33.29 28.24 4.55
C PHE A 1149 -33.58 26.96 3.77
N THR A 1150 -32.63 26.01 3.66
CA THR A 1150 -32.85 24.78 2.89
C THR A 1150 -34.03 23.95 3.43
N ILE A 1151 -34.28 23.98 4.73
CA ILE A 1151 -35.44 23.32 5.34
C ILE A 1151 -36.72 24.11 5.06
N ARG A 1152 -36.72 25.42 5.33
CA ARG A 1152 -37.90 26.27 5.12
C ARG A 1152 -38.35 26.30 3.66
N ALA A 1153 -37.40 26.33 2.74
CA ALA A 1153 -37.63 26.38 1.31
C ALA A 1153 -38.03 25.03 0.70
N GLY A 1154 -38.05 23.95 1.50
CA GLY A 1154 -38.49 22.61 1.11
C GLY A 1154 -37.40 21.74 0.46
N TYR A 1155 -36.15 22.18 0.38
CA TYR A 1155 -35.07 21.39 -0.21
C TYR A 1155 -34.77 20.12 0.58
N ILE A 1156 -34.97 20.12 1.90
CA ILE A 1156 -34.71 18.94 2.74
C ILE A 1156 -35.53 18.97 4.05
N ALA A 1157 -35.90 17.80 4.55
CA ALA A 1157 -36.54 17.68 5.86
C ALA A 1157 -35.55 18.00 7.01
N PRO A 1158 -35.99 18.52 8.16
CA PRO A 1158 -35.13 18.64 9.33
C PRO A 1158 -34.81 17.27 9.93
N THR A 1159 -33.58 17.09 10.45
CA THR A 1159 -33.27 15.97 11.35
C THR A 1159 -33.63 16.32 12.78
N THR A 1160 -34.60 15.61 13.35
CA THR A 1160 -35.05 15.79 14.74
C THR A 1160 -34.22 14.97 15.73
N GLU A 1161 -33.80 13.78 15.34
CA GLU A 1161 -32.96 12.88 16.15
C GLU A 1161 -31.99 12.10 15.25
N GLY A 1162 -30.84 11.68 15.80
CA GLY A 1162 -29.82 10.93 15.05
C GLY A 1162 -30.32 9.62 14.45
N LYS A 1163 -31.15 8.86 15.17
CA LYS A 1163 -31.74 7.60 14.68
C LYS A 1163 -32.69 7.79 13.48
N LEU A 1164 -33.24 9.00 13.32
CA LEU A 1164 -34.15 9.37 12.23
C LEU A 1164 -33.40 10.04 11.07
N TRP A 1165 -32.06 9.95 11.04
CA TRP A 1165 -31.23 10.63 10.05
C TRP A 1165 -31.55 10.18 8.61
N TYR A 1166 -31.82 8.88 8.41
CA TYR A 1166 -32.19 8.31 7.12
C TYR A 1166 -33.65 8.57 6.70
N ASP A 1167 -34.49 9.12 7.57
CA ASP A 1167 -35.90 9.34 7.25
C ASP A 1167 -36.07 10.57 6.36
N ARG A 1168 -36.95 10.49 5.35
CA ARG A 1168 -37.28 11.62 4.45
C ARG A 1168 -36.05 12.28 3.80
N MET A 1169 -35.10 11.46 3.34
CA MET A 1169 -34.00 11.89 2.46
C MET A 1169 -34.51 12.26 1.06
N GLY A 1170 -33.69 12.94 0.26
CA GLY A 1170 -34.02 13.25 -1.15
C GLY A 1170 -34.79 14.55 -1.40
N GLY A 1171 -35.19 15.25 -0.33
CA GLY A 1171 -35.90 16.54 -0.37
C GLY A 1171 -37.40 16.46 -0.04
N GLU A 1172 -38.10 17.59 0.00
CA GLU A 1172 -39.54 17.68 0.26
C GLU A 1172 -40.30 18.40 -0.88
N GLY A 1173 -41.60 18.12 -1.03
CA GLY A 1173 -42.45 18.79 -2.01
C GLY A 1173 -41.93 18.71 -3.45
N GLU A 1174 -41.80 19.87 -4.11
CA GLU A 1174 -41.28 19.99 -5.49
C GLU A 1174 -39.77 19.67 -5.61
N TYR A 1175 -39.03 19.69 -4.51
CA TYR A 1175 -37.60 19.35 -4.45
C TYR A 1175 -37.36 17.89 -4.05
N ARG A 1176 -38.44 17.17 -3.73
CA ARG A 1176 -38.39 15.73 -3.48
C ARG A 1176 -38.11 15.03 -4.79
N GLU A 1177 -36.87 14.61 -4.99
CA GLU A 1177 -36.61 13.57 -5.95
C GLU A 1177 -37.12 12.25 -5.36
N VAL A 1178 -38.04 11.62 -6.08
CA VAL A 1178 -38.49 10.27 -5.79
C VAL A 1178 -37.28 9.37 -6.01
N SER A 1179 -36.55 9.03 -4.94
CA SER A 1179 -35.48 8.03 -5.03
C SER A 1179 -36.03 6.62 -5.25
N ALA A 1180 -37.27 6.42 -5.67
CA ALA A 1180 -37.77 5.09 -5.99
C ALA A 1180 -39.09 5.18 -6.76
N ALA A 1181 -39.05 5.04 -8.08
CA ALA A 1181 -40.11 4.29 -8.72
C ALA A 1181 -39.78 2.79 -8.52
N ALA A 1182 -40.12 2.31 -7.30
CA ALA A 1182 -40.21 0.93 -6.80
C ALA A 1182 -38.97 0.02 -6.88
#